data_AF-A0A7C2NX03-F1
#
_entry.id   AF-A0A7C2NX03-F1
#
_cell.length_a   1.000
_cell.length_b   1.000
_cell.length_c   1.000
_cell.angle_alpha   90.00
_cell.angle_beta   90.00
_cell.angle_gamma   90.00
#
_symmetry.space_group_name_H-M   'P 1'
#
loop_
_entity.id
_entity.type
_entity.pdbx_description
1 polymer ?
#
loop_
_entity_poly.entity_id
_entity_poly.type
_entity_poly.pdbx_seq_one_letter_code
_entity_poly.pdbx_strand_id
1 'polypeptide(L)'
;MSVTRRFWQWLRERQPQPNRSDPLAPFATLTVQRLEERRVLSATAVISGGDVTVNITGDDTVTVSVDANNDLIITDTDAFTSDIVLDLDTFNLDSLTINAGTGNQDILFAGGNLIPVADLTITSGGGTDNVAFQQNILAAEGGISVDVTGDVTVAAGVSLSATDPTAGDIELTAGGDVLMDAGSSLSSTNFSITISAADQVTVQSLTAGVDIDLSAGGMLTVDDALTATTGGVTLDGTGVDVNASITSDGTVSIIAANDVMFSAAGDITVADGDLSINAGNDLTMADGTTFDVTSATGASVSLTAGSDVAVSQIAGANLDDVTITAGGSISDALAAETANVTADTLALTAGTGIGVGDDFDTEVTNLEALTTTGGIVISEASGLTIGGVTGSLNGVDVATAGGIAITAGGSIVVTEGVSGPGHISLSATGSTSDLTVSIGSGVSSAGGDITLAADRTVTISENVGTTGAGTLTVTGNGGAGARNIVVNSGAVVSVVDGDLRLDADQGIAVAGNFVGIRIDNATVQTTGTGNVTLVGRGGDDAGTAGHHGILITNGAVVQSTATGLADGEGEITLIGTGGASDGSNNSGVAITGAGTMITSVDGDIAITGVGGAGSATSGGNFGIQLTSGAQILSTGVTPNAATITLDGTGGAGGGGSNFGVRITSSGTQIASAYGDILITGQGGGSGASANNHGIALSDGARVLSTGTGADAAKITLDGTGGNTTGSNNYGVLMVNAGTLVTSVDGNISITGTGGGTGTSG
;
A
#
# COMPACT_ATOMS: atom_id res chain seq x y z
N MET A 1 -93.04 49.28 20.24
CA MET A 1 -93.84 50.42 20.76
C MET A 1 -92.88 51.59 20.91
N SER A 2 -92.85 52.49 19.92
CA SER A 2 -93.67 53.71 19.86
C SER A 2 -93.25 54.64 20.99
N VAL A 3 -92.64 55.80 20.73
CA VAL A 3 -93.29 57.02 20.19
C VAL A 3 -92.12 57.94 19.77
N THR A 4 -91.83 58.15 18.48
CA THR A 4 -92.27 59.30 17.63
C THR A 4 -91.74 60.67 18.10
N ARG A 5 -91.35 61.65 17.27
CA ARG A 5 -91.51 61.92 15.83
C ARG A 5 -90.81 63.25 15.53
N ARG A 6 -90.37 63.40 14.27
CA ARG A 6 -90.35 64.64 13.45
C ARG A 6 -89.28 65.66 13.85
N PHE A 7 -88.51 66.23 12.93
CA PHE A 7 -88.98 66.95 11.73
C PHE A 7 -87.74 67.16 10.80
N TRP A 8 -87.69 66.51 9.62
CA TRP A 8 -87.73 67.13 8.26
C TRP A 8 -86.49 68.00 7.90
N GLN A 9 -85.78 67.93 6.75
CA GLN A 9 -86.07 67.44 5.39
C GLN A 9 -84.82 67.52 4.46
N TRP A 10 -84.65 66.54 3.56
CA TRP A 10 -84.03 66.57 2.19
C TRP A 10 -82.47 66.68 2.02
N LEU A 11 -81.75 65.95 1.13
CA LEU A 11 -82.11 65.19 -0.09
C LEU A 11 -81.05 64.13 -0.58
N ARG A 12 -81.57 62.97 -1.02
CA ARG A 12 -81.18 61.92 -2.03
C ARG A 12 -79.73 61.49 -2.37
N GLU A 13 -79.61 60.15 -2.35
CA GLU A 13 -79.07 59.19 -3.36
C GLU A 13 -77.73 59.47 -4.06
N ARG A 14 -76.69 58.70 -3.69
CA ARG A 14 -76.09 57.54 -4.40
C ARG A 14 -74.76 57.20 -3.71
N GLN A 15 -74.47 55.91 -3.52
CA GLN A 15 -73.19 55.37 -3.01
C GLN A 15 -72.08 55.45 -4.10
N PRO A 16 -70.77 55.16 -3.83
CA PRO A 16 -70.09 54.64 -2.62
C PRO A 16 -68.73 55.30 -2.22
N GLN A 17 -68.32 55.13 -0.94
CA GLN A 17 -66.96 55.13 -0.32
C GLN A 17 -66.01 56.34 -0.56
N PRO A 18 -64.89 56.51 0.20
CA PRO A 18 -64.55 56.14 1.58
C PRO A 18 -64.03 57.36 2.40
N ASN A 19 -64.19 57.34 3.72
CA ASN A 19 -63.21 57.83 4.72
C ASN A 19 -63.89 58.05 6.07
N ARG A 20 -63.43 57.30 7.07
CA ARG A 20 -63.37 57.80 8.43
C ARG A 20 -62.27 57.05 9.20
N SER A 21 -61.08 57.64 9.20
CA SER A 21 -60.14 57.51 10.29
C SER A 21 -60.67 58.27 11.53
N ASP A 22 -60.34 57.69 12.68
CA ASP A 22 -60.37 58.20 14.06
C ASP A 22 -61.72 58.31 14.79
N PRO A 23 -61.76 57.77 16.03
CA PRO A 23 -61.03 58.38 17.15
C PRO A 23 -60.11 57.46 17.96
N LEU A 24 -59.10 58.13 18.54
CA LEU A 24 -58.13 57.71 19.54
C LEU A 24 -58.71 57.08 20.83
N ALA A 25 -57.94 56.08 21.29
CA ALA A 25 -57.59 55.66 22.66
C ALA A 25 -58.62 54.89 23.52
N PRO A 26 -58.18 53.85 24.28
CA PRO A 26 -57.39 54.09 25.48
C PRO A 26 -56.13 53.23 25.66
N PHE A 27 -55.16 53.88 26.29
CA PHE A 27 -53.92 53.41 26.89
C PHE A 27 -54.17 52.42 28.05
N ALA A 28 -53.24 51.50 28.27
CA ALA A 28 -53.09 50.77 29.53
C ALA A 28 -51.66 50.91 30.09
N THR A 29 -51.59 50.91 31.41
CA THR A 29 -50.64 51.59 32.30
C THR A 29 -49.41 50.75 32.68
N LEU A 30 -48.23 51.39 32.76
CA LEU A 30 -47.03 50.85 33.41
C LEU A 30 -47.15 50.97 34.93
N THR A 31 -47.07 49.84 35.65
CA THR A 31 -46.96 49.81 37.12
C THR A 31 -45.51 49.47 37.47
N VAL A 32 -44.87 50.32 38.29
CA VAL A 32 -43.51 50.07 38.81
C VAL A 32 -43.63 49.61 40.27
N GLN A 33 -43.09 48.44 40.59
CA GLN A 33 -42.81 48.04 41.97
C GLN A 33 -41.32 47.76 42.12
N ARG A 34 -40.68 48.51 43.03
CA ARG A 34 -39.38 48.16 43.60
C ARG A 34 -39.58 47.05 44.62
N LEU A 35 -38.79 45.98 44.53
CA LEU A 35 -38.27 45.30 45.72
C LEU A 35 -36.80 45.67 45.87
N GLU A 36 -36.40 45.99 47.09
CA GLU A 36 -35.10 46.54 47.44
C GLU A 36 -33.94 45.60 47.06
N GLU A 37 -32.83 46.23 46.66
CA GLU A 37 -31.46 45.66 46.59
C GLU A 37 -31.21 44.50 45.60
N ARG A 38 -31.36 44.77 44.29
CA ARG A 38 -30.40 44.41 43.21
C ARG A 38 -30.95 44.86 41.85
N ARG A 39 -30.06 45.31 40.95
CA ARG A 39 -30.36 45.91 39.64
C ARG A 39 -31.11 44.91 38.75
N VAL A 40 -32.26 45.29 38.20
CA VAL A 40 -32.79 44.82 36.91
C VAL A 40 -33.52 46.01 36.27
N LEU A 41 -33.25 46.27 35.00
CA LEU A 41 -33.88 47.34 34.24
C LEU A 41 -34.54 46.72 33.00
N SER A 42 -35.77 46.22 33.15
CA SER A 42 -36.58 45.81 32.01
C SER A 42 -37.34 47.01 31.46
N ALA A 43 -37.18 47.32 30.17
CA ALA A 43 -38.01 48.27 29.44
C ALA A 43 -38.85 47.51 28.41
N THR A 44 -40.18 47.62 28.48
CA THR A 44 -41.08 47.05 27.46
C THR A 44 -41.57 48.18 26.57
N ALA A 45 -41.20 48.17 25.29
CA ALA A 45 -41.72 49.08 24.28
C ALA A 45 -42.78 48.36 23.43
N VAL A 46 -43.96 48.96 23.26
CA VAL A 46 -44.97 48.51 22.29
C VAL A 46 -44.93 49.49 21.12
N ILE A 47 -44.60 49.00 19.93
CA ILE A 47 -44.35 49.82 18.75
C ILE A 47 -45.56 49.75 17.81
N SER A 48 -46.06 50.91 17.38
CA SER A 48 -46.92 51.03 16.20
C SER A 48 -46.42 52.19 15.33
N GLY A 49 -45.49 51.88 14.42
CA GLY A 49 -45.01 52.79 13.37
C GLY A 49 -44.22 54.00 13.86
N GLY A 50 -42.89 53.93 13.75
CA GLY A 50 -41.92 55.01 13.99
C GLY A 50 -40.84 54.64 15.01
N ASP A 51 -39.67 55.28 14.91
CA ASP A 51 -38.50 55.07 15.78
C ASP A 51 -38.86 55.20 17.27
N VAL A 52 -38.53 54.18 18.08
CA VAL A 52 -38.74 54.19 19.53
C VAL A 52 -37.41 54.16 20.27
N THR A 53 -36.82 55.33 20.51
CA THR A 53 -35.63 55.44 21.38
C THR A 53 -36.00 55.21 22.84
N VAL A 54 -35.52 54.10 23.44
CA VAL A 54 -35.68 53.81 24.87
C VAL A 54 -34.50 54.40 25.65
N ASN A 55 -34.67 55.60 26.21
CA ASN A 55 -33.67 56.18 27.11
C ASN A 55 -33.80 55.58 28.52
N ILE A 56 -32.81 54.80 28.93
CA ILE A 56 -32.67 54.33 30.31
C ILE A 56 -32.15 55.50 31.15
N THR A 57 -32.74 55.79 32.31
CA THR A 57 -32.31 56.93 33.14
C THR A 57 -31.04 56.58 33.92
N GLY A 58 -29.90 57.03 33.37
CA GLY A 58 -28.51 56.95 33.81
C GLY A 58 -27.64 57.68 32.75
N ASP A 59 -26.32 57.71 32.88
CA ASP A 59 -25.41 58.28 31.84
C ASP A 59 -25.28 57.37 30.59
N ASP A 60 -26.21 56.41 30.40
CA ASP A 60 -26.12 55.34 29.41
C ASP A 60 -27.16 55.52 28.28
N THR A 61 -26.77 55.24 27.03
CA THR A 61 -27.66 55.29 25.85
C THR A 61 -27.60 54.03 24.99
N VAL A 62 -28.53 53.09 25.24
CA VAL A 62 -28.87 52.01 24.30
C VAL A 62 -29.99 52.51 23.39
N THR A 63 -29.71 52.61 22.10
CA THR A 63 -30.71 52.95 21.09
C THR A 63 -31.29 51.67 20.53
N VAL A 64 -32.55 51.39 20.87
CA VAL A 64 -33.38 50.43 20.13
C VAL A 64 -34.14 51.23 19.09
N SER A 65 -34.10 50.83 17.82
CA SER A 65 -34.89 51.44 16.76
C SER A 65 -35.58 50.35 15.98
N VAL A 66 -36.84 50.60 15.60
CA VAL A 66 -37.52 49.81 14.57
C VAL A 66 -37.89 50.77 13.46
N ASP A 67 -37.30 50.56 12.29
CA ASP A 67 -37.46 51.47 11.17
C ASP A 67 -38.77 51.23 10.39
N ALA A 68 -38.97 51.94 9.27
CA ALA A 68 -40.17 51.81 8.45
C ALA A 68 -40.28 50.47 7.68
N ASN A 69 -39.18 49.72 7.58
CA ASN A 69 -39.12 48.40 6.95
C ASN A 69 -39.28 47.26 7.96
N ASN A 70 -39.45 47.57 9.26
CA ASN A 70 -39.38 46.63 10.38
C ASN A 70 -37.97 46.10 10.69
N ASP A 71 -36.93 46.87 10.37
CA ASP A 71 -35.56 46.59 10.80
C ASP A 71 -35.39 46.89 12.29
N LEU A 72 -35.10 45.88 13.11
CA LEU A 72 -34.75 46.08 14.52
C LEU A 72 -33.25 46.31 14.63
N ILE A 73 -32.86 47.55 14.97
CA ILE A 73 -31.47 47.94 15.20
C ILE A 73 -31.29 48.23 16.68
N ILE A 74 -30.40 47.49 17.33
CA ILE A 74 -29.96 47.74 18.70
C ILE A 74 -28.52 48.26 18.61
N THR A 75 -28.29 49.47 19.08
CA THR A 75 -26.95 50.08 19.13
C THR A 75 -26.66 50.57 20.53
N ASP A 76 -25.60 50.04 21.15
CA ASP A 76 -25.04 50.62 22.36
C ASP A 76 -23.85 51.52 22.00
N THR A 77 -23.78 52.69 22.62
CA THR A 77 -22.74 53.70 22.37
C THR A 77 -21.78 53.89 23.54
N ASP A 78 -22.00 53.22 24.68
CA ASP A 78 -21.24 53.39 25.92
C ASP A 78 -20.33 52.18 26.27
N ALA A 79 -19.57 52.31 27.37
CA ALA A 79 -18.48 51.39 27.76
C ALA A 79 -18.79 50.51 29.00
N PHE A 80 -20.07 50.23 29.29
CA PHE A 80 -20.51 49.44 30.46
C PHE A 80 -21.24 48.13 30.09
N THR A 81 -21.36 47.23 31.08
CA THR A 81 -21.63 45.77 30.98
C THR A 81 -23.10 45.35 31.12
N SER A 82 -24.06 45.95 30.40
CA SER A 82 -25.46 45.49 30.49
C SER A 82 -25.79 44.42 29.47
N ASP A 83 -26.13 43.23 29.94
CA ASP A 83 -26.56 42.12 29.08
C ASP A 83 -27.86 42.46 28.33
N ILE A 84 -27.91 42.08 27.06
CA ILE A 84 -29.06 42.21 26.18
C ILE A 84 -29.79 40.86 26.15
N VAL A 85 -31.00 40.81 26.72
CA VAL A 85 -31.87 39.63 26.62
C VAL A 85 -33.00 39.90 25.65
N LEU A 86 -33.06 39.12 24.56
CA LEU A 86 -34.07 39.24 23.50
C LEU A 86 -35.08 38.09 23.59
N ASP A 87 -36.32 38.46 23.88
CA ASP A 87 -37.50 37.60 23.76
C ASP A 87 -38.39 38.16 22.63
N LEU A 88 -38.34 37.49 21.48
CA LEU A 88 -38.96 37.94 20.23
C LEU A 88 -40.12 37.03 19.79
N ASP A 89 -40.73 36.29 20.74
CA ASP A 89 -41.79 35.29 20.52
C ASP A 89 -43.02 35.79 19.70
N THR A 90 -43.13 37.09 19.42
CA THR A 90 -44.26 37.72 18.69
C THR A 90 -43.87 38.65 17.53
N PHE A 91 -42.60 38.67 17.09
CA PHE A 91 -42.13 39.63 16.07
C PHE A 91 -41.77 38.95 14.74
N ASN A 92 -42.20 39.58 13.63
CA ASN A 92 -41.66 39.33 12.28
C ASN A 92 -40.82 40.55 11.90
N LEU A 93 -39.51 40.37 11.79
CA LEU A 93 -38.56 41.43 11.46
C LEU A 93 -38.10 41.27 10.01
N ASP A 94 -37.75 42.39 9.38
CA ASP A 94 -37.03 42.37 8.08
C ASP A 94 -35.56 42.12 8.41
N SER A 95 -34.80 43.06 8.96
CA SER A 95 -33.48 42.74 9.55
C SER A 95 -33.45 42.78 11.08
N LEU A 96 -32.51 42.04 11.67
CA LEU A 96 -32.09 42.20 13.05
C LEU A 96 -30.59 42.54 13.09
N THR A 97 -30.27 43.78 13.47
CA THR A 97 -28.87 44.23 13.63
C THR A 97 -28.59 44.59 15.09
N ILE A 98 -27.54 44.02 15.66
CA ILE A 98 -27.03 44.37 17.00
C ILE A 98 -25.60 44.87 16.86
N ASN A 99 -25.39 46.15 17.13
CA ASN A 99 -24.07 46.78 17.15
C ASN A 99 -23.74 47.10 18.61
N ALA A 100 -22.94 46.26 19.27
CA ALA A 100 -22.55 46.55 20.64
C ALA A 100 -21.50 47.67 20.70
N GLY A 101 -21.44 48.34 21.85
CA GLY A 101 -20.47 49.39 22.15
C GLY A 101 -19.09 48.84 22.48
N THR A 102 -18.36 49.53 23.35
CA THR A 102 -16.96 49.17 23.72
C THR A 102 -16.82 48.46 25.07
N GLY A 103 -17.94 48.11 25.73
CA GLY A 103 -17.93 47.40 27.02
C GLY A 103 -18.50 45.99 26.91
N ASN A 104 -18.00 45.05 27.73
CA ASN A 104 -18.38 43.62 27.79
C ASN A 104 -19.89 43.41 27.97
N GLN A 105 -20.61 43.17 26.88
CA GLN A 105 -22.06 42.90 26.87
C GLN A 105 -22.33 41.49 26.39
N ASP A 106 -23.11 40.74 27.17
CA ASP A 106 -23.63 39.44 26.76
C ASP A 106 -24.97 39.61 26.04
N ILE A 107 -25.16 38.89 24.93
CA ILE A 107 -26.43 38.82 24.19
C ILE A 107 -27.03 37.44 24.41
N LEU A 108 -28.27 37.38 24.88
CA LEU A 108 -29.02 36.15 25.07
C LEU A 108 -30.33 36.19 24.28
N PHE A 109 -30.49 35.29 23.32
CA PHE A 109 -31.77 35.03 22.66
C PHE A 109 -32.58 34.03 23.49
N ALA A 110 -33.53 34.52 24.30
CA ALA A 110 -34.34 33.71 25.23
C ALA A 110 -35.83 33.67 24.84
N GLY A 111 -36.46 32.50 24.83
CA GLY A 111 -37.86 32.33 24.39
C GLY A 111 -38.10 30.93 23.86
N GLY A 112 -39.27 30.66 23.26
CA GLY A 112 -39.66 29.32 22.85
C GLY A 112 -40.10 29.17 21.39
N ASN A 113 -40.34 30.28 20.69
CA ASN A 113 -40.77 30.26 19.29
C ASN A 113 -39.60 30.52 18.34
N LEU A 114 -39.82 30.22 17.05
CA LEU A 114 -38.91 30.59 15.97
C LEU A 114 -38.87 32.11 15.78
N ILE A 115 -37.67 32.67 15.60
CA ILE A 115 -37.46 34.08 15.22
C ILE A 115 -37.25 34.16 13.70
N PRO A 116 -38.25 34.60 12.92
CA PRO A 116 -38.08 34.87 11.49
C PRO A 116 -37.49 36.27 11.28
N VAL A 117 -36.38 36.33 10.53
CA VAL A 117 -35.72 37.55 10.03
C VAL A 117 -35.41 37.36 8.55
N ALA A 118 -35.26 38.42 7.77
CA ALA A 118 -34.60 38.40 6.48
C ALA A 118 -33.11 38.13 6.67
N ASP A 119 -32.43 38.88 7.55
CA ASP A 119 -31.03 38.71 7.94
C ASP A 119 -30.77 39.00 9.43
N LEU A 120 -29.70 38.41 9.96
CA LEU A 120 -29.20 38.66 11.31
C LEU A 120 -27.74 39.11 11.23
N THR A 121 -27.44 40.27 11.82
CA THR A 121 -26.06 40.77 11.95
C THR A 121 -25.79 41.17 13.41
N ILE A 122 -24.75 40.60 14.02
CA ILE A 122 -24.24 40.98 15.34
C ILE A 122 -22.78 41.37 15.18
N THR A 123 -22.41 42.59 15.52
CA THR A 123 -21.02 43.06 15.42
C THR A 123 -20.45 43.47 16.77
N SER A 124 -19.17 43.13 16.97
CA SER A 124 -18.51 43.22 18.26
C SER A 124 -18.21 44.65 18.72
N GLY A 125 -17.88 45.58 17.81
CA GLY A 125 -17.47 46.95 18.15
C GLY A 125 -16.26 47.07 19.10
N GLY A 126 -15.67 45.94 19.53
CA GLY A 126 -14.73 45.80 20.64
C GLY A 126 -15.35 45.57 22.03
N GLY A 127 -16.67 45.35 22.16
CA GLY A 127 -17.38 45.18 23.44
C GLY A 127 -18.41 44.05 23.55
N THR A 128 -18.95 43.45 22.47
CA THR A 128 -19.77 42.23 22.65
C THR A 128 -18.91 41.11 23.21
N ASP A 129 -19.21 40.67 24.44
CA ASP A 129 -18.48 39.60 25.11
C ASP A 129 -19.04 38.27 24.60
N ASN A 130 -20.18 37.80 25.10
CA ASN A 130 -20.75 36.52 24.69
C ASN A 130 -22.06 36.66 23.90
N VAL A 131 -22.36 35.73 23.00
CA VAL A 131 -23.68 35.52 22.38
C VAL A 131 -24.17 34.12 22.69
N ALA A 132 -25.41 34.00 23.17
CA ALA A 132 -26.06 32.73 23.46
C ALA A 132 -27.42 32.61 22.74
N PHE A 133 -27.55 31.60 21.89
CA PHE A 133 -28.78 31.25 21.20
C PHE A 133 -29.53 30.16 21.97
N GLN A 134 -30.67 30.50 22.58
CA GLN A 134 -31.60 29.53 23.18
C GLN A 134 -32.91 29.41 22.39
N GLN A 135 -32.97 30.01 21.19
CA GLN A 135 -34.12 30.04 20.30
C GLN A 135 -33.70 29.82 18.86
N ASN A 136 -34.58 29.19 18.08
CA ASN A 136 -34.37 28.98 16.66
C ASN A 136 -34.40 30.31 15.90
N ILE A 137 -33.53 30.45 14.91
CA ILE A 137 -33.48 31.60 14.00
C ILE A 137 -33.63 31.11 12.58
N LEU A 138 -34.48 31.79 11.82
CA LEU A 138 -34.64 31.59 10.38
C LEU A 138 -34.39 32.91 9.65
N ALA A 139 -33.26 33.00 8.94
CA ALA A 139 -32.93 34.02 7.96
C ALA A 139 -33.54 33.64 6.59
N ALA A 140 -34.46 34.47 6.11
CA ALA A 140 -35.31 34.18 4.95
C ALA A 140 -34.83 34.83 3.65
N GLU A 141 -33.93 35.83 3.68
CA GLU A 141 -33.45 36.48 2.45
C GLU A 141 -31.94 36.76 2.44
N GLY A 142 -31.35 37.08 3.60
CA GLY A 142 -29.92 37.28 3.81
C GLY A 142 -29.28 36.19 4.67
N GLY A 143 -28.11 36.48 5.24
CA GLY A 143 -27.34 35.53 6.03
C GLY A 143 -27.51 35.71 7.54
N ILE A 144 -26.75 34.92 8.30
CA ILE A 144 -26.54 35.11 9.74
C ILE A 144 -25.06 35.44 9.92
N SER A 145 -24.72 36.62 10.42
CA SER A 145 -23.34 37.04 10.69
C SER A 145 -23.21 37.44 12.15
N VAL A 146 -22.31 36.79 12.87
CA VAL A 146 -22.02 37.04 14.29
C VAL A 146 -20.52 37.24 14.43
N ASP A 147 -20.11 38.38 14.98
CA ASP A 147 -18.74 38.71 15.34
C ASP A 147 -18.73 39.22 16.79
N VAL A 148 -18.07 38.49 17.69
CA VAL A 148 -17.98 38.79 19.13
C VAL A 148 -16.56 38.60 19.67
N THR A 149 -16.25 39.24 20.81
CA THR A 149 -14.92 39.15 21.44
C THR A 149 -14.77 38.01 22.45
N GLY A 150 -15.86 37.47 22.96
CA GLY A 150 -15.92 36.27 23.81
C GLY A 150 -16.55 35.11 23.05
N ASP A 151 -17.49 34.40 23.68
CA ASP A 151 -17.99 33.11 23.20
C ASP A 151 -19.29 33.21 22.38
N VAL A 152 -19.47 32.31 21.42
CA VAL A 152 -20.77 32.04 20.78
C VAL A 152 -21.26 30.67 21.22
N THR A 153 -22.46 30.61 21.79
CA THR A 153 -23.08 29.35 22.23
C THR A 153 -24.42 29.11 21.55
N VAL A 154 -24.65 27.88 21.08
CA VAL A 154 -25.93 27.44 20.50
C VAL A 154 -26.48 26.31 21.36
N ALA A 155 -27.59 26.57 22.06
CA ALA A 155 -28.12 25.63 23.03
C ALA A 155 -28.74 24.37 22.38
N ALA A 156 -28.89 23.32 23.18
CA ALA A 156 -29.39 22.03 22.72
C ALA A 156 -30.74 22.15 21.99
N GLY A 157 -30.83 21.58 20.79
CA GLY A 157 -32.05 21.60 19.97
C GLY A 157 -32.32 22.92 19.26
N VAL A 158 -31.42 23.90 19.34
CA VAL A 158 -31.55 25.18 18.63
C VAL A 158 -31.00 25.09 17.21
N SER A 159 -31.77 25.59 16.25
CA SER A 159 -31.39 25.67 14.84
C SER A 159 -31.21 27.11 14.38
N LEU A 160 -30.06 27.40 13.76
CA LEU A 160 -29.81 28.64 13.02
C LEU A 160 -29.86 28.32 11.53
N SER A 161 -30.80 28.92 10.80
CA SER A 161 -31.13 28.48 9.45
C SER A 161 -31.22 29.64 8.46
N ALA A 162 -30.62 29.46 7.29
CA ALA A 162 -30.67 30.34 6.13
C ALA A 162 -31.21 29.53 4.94
N THR A 163 -32.50 29.12 5.03
CA THR A 163 -33.03 28.06 4.15
C THR A 163 -33.65 28.54 2.85
N ASP A 164 -33.88 29.84 2.67
CA ASP A 164 -34.35 30.36 1.39
C ASP A 164 -33.24 30.24 0.32
N PRO A 165 -33.54 29.85 -0.93
CA PRO A 165 -32.56 29.83 -2.00
C PRO A 165 -31.77 31.13 -2.21
N THR A 166 -32.27 32.28 -1.74
CA THR A 166 -31.55 33.57 -1.78
C THR A 166 -30.84 33.93 -0.47
N ALA A 167 -31.12 33.24 0.63
CA ALA A 167 -30.53 33.48 1.94
C ALA A 167 -29.02 33.17 1.92
N GLY A 168 -28.20 34.12 2.40
CA GLY A 168 -26.74 34.11 2.28
C GLY A 168 -26.01 33.17 3.25
N ASP A 169 -24.72 33.45 3.46
CA ASP A 169 -23.84 32.65 4.32
C ASP A 169 -24.26 32.68 5.80
N ILE A 170 -23.85 31.66 6.56
CA ILE A 170 -23.86 31.70 8.03
C ILE A 170 -22.42 31.82 8.51
N GLU A 171 -22.09 32.92 9.17
CA GLU A 171 -20.75 33.24 9.68
C GLU A 171 -20.80 33.46 11.20
N LEU A 172 -20.07 32.64 11.96
CA LEU A 172 -19.91 32.77 13.40
C LEU A 172 -18.43 33.00 13.75
N THR A 173 -18.09 34.19 14.23
CA THR A 173 -16.74 34.58 14.62
C THR A 173 -16.71 34.94 16.12
N ALA A 174 -15.82 34.28 16.87
CA ALA A 174 -15.66 34.43 18.31
C ALA A 174 -14.20 34.71 18.69
N GLY A 175 -13.98 35.68 19.59
CA GLY A 175 -12.68 35.91 20.22
C GLY A 175 -12.37 34.93 21.36
N GLY A 176 -13.38 34.15 21.81
CA GLY A 176 -13.25 33.00 22.71
C GLY A 176 -13.62 31.70 21.99
N ASP A 177 -14.59 30.96 22.50
CA ASP A 177 -15.07 29.67 21.98
C ASP A 177 -16.32 29.80 21.09
N VAL A 178 -16.51 28.86 20.16
CA VAL A 178 -17.82 28.58 19.54
C VAL A 178 -18.28 27.19 19.98
N LEU A 179 -19.36 27.12 20.77
CA LEU A 179 -19.86 25.87 21.36
C LEU A 179 -21.30 25.58 20.96
N MET A 180 -21.50 24.46 20.28
CA MET A 180 -22.81 23.93 19.92
C MET A 180 -23.17 22.74 20.82
N ASP A 181 -24.24 22.88 21.61
CA ASP A 181 -24.75 21.82 22.46
C ASP A 181 -25.48 20.74 21.63
N ALA A 182 -25.45 19.50 22.12
CA ALA A 182 -26.02 18.32 21.44
C ALA A 182 -27.43 18.57 20.85
N GLY A 183 -27.59 18.23 19.57
CA GLY A 183 -28.83 18.37 18.82
C GLY A 183 -29.13 19.78 18.30
N SER A 184 -28.22 20.76 18.51
CA SER A 184 -28.25 22.02 17.77
C SER A 184 -27.82 21.83 16.31
N SER A 185 -28.15 22.78 15.44
CA SER A 185 -27.83 22.67 14.01
C SER A 185 -27.68 24.02 13.31
N LEU A 186 -26.78 24.12 12.33
CA LEU A 186 -26.76 25.22 11.35
C LEU A 186 -27.10 24.67 9.96
N SER A 187 -27.90 25.42 9.20
CA SER A 187 -28.25 25.01 7.83
C SER A 187 -28.35 26.20 6.88
N SER A 188 -27.60 26.14 5.77
CA SER A 188 -27.69 27.07 4.65
C SER A 188 -27.92 26.29 3.35
N THR A 189 -28.91 26.70 2.54
CA THR A 189 -29.34 25.90 1.37
C THR A 189 -28.39 25.98 0.18
N ASN A 190 -27.87 27.17 -0.13
CA ASN A 190 -27.12 27.45 -1.37
C ASN A 190 -25.77 28.14 -1.13
N PHE A 191 -25.40 28.32 0.14
CA PHE A 191 -24.29 29.16 0.55
C PHE A 191 -23.44 28.43 1.59
N SER A 192 -22.38 29.09 2.06
CA SER A 192 -21.38 28.50 2.94
C SER A 192 -21.74 28.68 4.42
N ILE A 193 -21.13 27.84 5.25
CA ILE A 193 -21.09 28.02 6.70
C ILE A 193 -19.63 28.25 7.08
N THR A 194 -19.33 29.37 7.72
CA THR A 194 -17.99 29.70 8.21
C THR A 194 -18.03 29.89 9.72
N ILE A 195 -17.16 29.19 10.45
CA ILE A 195 -17.03 29.34 11.91
C ILE A 195 -15.57 29.57 12.25
N SER A 196 -15.27 30.62 13.02
CA SER A 196 -13.93 30.93 13.48
C SER A 196 -13.92 31.28 14.97
N ALA A 197 -13.07 30.62 15.74
CA ALA A 197 -12.87 30.89 17.16
C ALA A 197 -11.38 31.06 17.49
N ALA A 198 -11.02 31.98 18.38
CA ALA A 198 -9.64 32.12 18.83
C ALA A 198 -9.20 30.98 19.76
N ASP A 199 -10.15 30.36 20.46
CA ASP A 199 -9.95 29.21 21.32
C ASP A 199 -10.60 27.96 20.68
N GLN A 200 -11.66 27.39 21.24
CA GLN A 200 -12.23 26.11 20.78
C GLN A 200 -13.42 26.27 19.84
N VAL A 201 -13.60 25.31 18.93
CA VAL A 201 -14.82 25.13 18.13
C VAL A 201 -15.38 23.74 18.42
N THR A 202 -16.61 23.66 18.91
CA THR A 202 -17.36 22.39 18.99
C THR A 202 -18.64 22.56 18.18
N VAL A 203 -18.79 21.75 17.13
CA VAL A 203 -19.94 21.80 16.23
C VAL A 203 -20.77 20.55 16.32
N GLN A 204 -22.07 20.72 16.05
CA GLN A 204 -23.02 19.64 15.85
C GLN A 204 -23.40 19.60 14.36
N SER A 205 -24.68 19.39 14.03
CA SER A 205 -25.08 19.20 12.64
C SER A 205 -24.94 20.48 11.84
N LEU A 206 -24.08 20.48 10.81
CA LEU A 206 -23.94 21.57 9.85
C LEU A 206 -24.31 21.08 8.45
N THR A 207 -25.17 21.80 7.76
CA THR A 207 -25.52 21.52 6.35
C THR A 207 -25.37 22.78 5.52
N ALA A 208 -24.37 22.83 4.64
CA ALA A 208 -24.10 23.94 3.74
C ALA A 208 -24.38 23.55 2.28
N GLY A 209 -24.86 24.52 1.50
CA GLY A 209 -25.03 24.37 0.07
C GLY A 209 -23.69 24.26 -0.65
N VAL A 210 -22.72 25.08 -0.23
CA VAL A 210 -21.38 25.18 -0.84
C VAL A 210 -20.32 24.64 0.12
N ASP A 211 -19.66 25.51 0.89
CA ASP A 211 -18.52 25.11 1.72
C ASP A 211 -18.85 25.13 3.22
N ILE A 212 -18.16 24.29 3.98
CA ILE A 212 -18.09 24.39 5.44
C ILE A 212 -16.63 24.69 5.81
N ASP A 213 -16.37 25.87 6.34
CA ASP A 213 -15.03 26.29 6.77
C ASP A 213 -15.01 26.54 8.28
N LEU A 214 -14.29 25.69 9.01
CA LEU A 214 -14.19 25.75 10.47
C LEU A 214 -12.73 26.01 10.89
N SER A 215 -12.51 27.02 11.73
CA SER A 215 -11.19 27.40 12.23
C SER A 215 -11.20 27.61 13.75
N ALA A 216 -10.25 27.00 14.45
CA ALA A 216 -10.06 27.13 15.89
C ALA A 216 -8.59 27.41 16.24
N GLY A 217 -8.31 28.41 17.08
CA GLY A 217 -6.97 28.59 17.65
C GLY A 217 -6.60 27.56 18.73
N GLY A 218 -7.56 26.73 19.12
CA GLY A 218 -7.48 25.61 20.07
C GLY A 218 -7.99 24.31 19.45
N MET A 219 -8.79 23.55 20.21
CA MET A 219 -9.36 22.27 19.75
C MET A 219 -10.58 22.49 18.85
N LEU A 220 -10.68 21.72 17.77
CA LEU A 220 -11.84 21.68 16.91
C LEU A 220 -12.49 20.30 17.00
N THR A 221 -13.75 20.24 17.40
CA THR A 221 -14.48 18.99 17.63
C THR A 221 -15.76 18.96 16.79
N VAL A 222 -15.93 17.88 16.02
CA VAL A 222 -17.11 17.59 15.21
C VAL A 222 -17.89 16.46 15.88
N ASP A 223 -19.01 16.78 16.55
CA ASP A 223 -19.79 15.81 17.32
C ASP A 223 -21.04 15.27 16.60
N ASP A 224 -21.44 15.90 15.49
CA ASP A 224 -22.53 15.44 14.62
C ASP A 224 -22.22 15.79 13.15
N ALA A 225 -23.05 15.30 12.23
CA ALA A 225 -22.71 15.25 10.81
C ALA A 225 -22.48 16.63 10.17
N LEU A 226 -21.41 16.71 9.35
CA LEU A 226 -21.14 17.84 8.45
C LEU A 226 -21.53 17.45 7.02
N THR A 227 -22.26 18.31 6.32
CA THR A 227 -22.66 18.04 4.92
C THR A 227 -22.49 19.28 4.06
N ALA A 228 -21.56 19.23 3.10
CA ALA A 228 -21.36 20.22 2.04
C ALA A 228 -21.87 19.66 0.70
N THR A 229 -22.97 20.21 0.17
CA THR A 229 -23.67 19.56 -0.96
C THR A 229 -23.07 19.81 -2.34
N THR A 230 -22.27 20.86 -2.52
CA THR A 230 -21.63 21.17 -3.81
C THR A 230 -20.20 21.67 -3.68
N GLY A 231 -19.78 22.08 -2.47
CA GLY A 231 -18.43 22.54 -2.16
C GLY A 231 -17.73 21.60 -1.19
N GLY A 232 -16.66 22.11 -0.57
CA GLY A 232 -15.75 21.35 0.27
C GLY A 232 -16.01 21.51 1.78
N VAL A 233 -15.21 20.79 2.56
CA VAL A 233 -15.13 20.96 4.02
C VAL A 233 -13.68 21.23 4.41
N THR A 234 -13.44 22.36 5.06
CA THR A 234 -12.14 22.73 5.62
C THR A 234 -12.21 22.77 7.14
N LEU A 235 -11.35 22.00 7.80
CA LEU A 235 -11.15 22.04 9.26
C LEU A 235 -9.71 22.49 9.56
N ASP A 236 -9.55 23.54 10.36
CA ASP A 236 -8.24 24.05 10.78
C ASP A 236 -8.22 24.27 12.30
N GLY A 237 -7.36 23.54 13.01
CA GLY A 237 -7.29 23.59 14.47
C GLY A 237 -5.88 23.36 15.01
N THR A 238 -5.67 23.55 16.32
CA THR A 238 -4.46 23.02 16.97
C THR A 238 -4.52 21.51 17.14
N GLY A 239 -5.71 20.96 17.27
CA GLY A 239 -6.02 19.54 17.14
C GLY A 239 -7.46 19.42 16.64
N VAL A 240 -7.77 18.30 15.98
CA VAL A 240 -9.07 18.08 15.35
C VAL A 240 -9.60 16.70 15.75
N ASP A 241 -10.75 16.69 16.41
CA ASP A 241 -11.49 15.47 16.76
C ASP A 241 -12.74 15.34 15.88
N VAL A 242 -12.84 14.25 15.12
CA VAL A 242 -13.99 13.95 14.25
C VAL A 242 -14.75 12.76 14.83
N ASN A 243 -15.85 13.06 15.53
CA ASN A 243 -16.69 12.09 16.21
C ASN A 243 -17.93 11.69 15.40
N ALA A 244 -18.16 12.32 14.24
CA ALA A 244 -19.28 12.07 13.37
C ALA A 244 -18.91 12.27 11.89
N SER A 245 -19.80 11.83 10.99
CA SER A 245 -19.50 11.76 9.56
C SER A 245 -19.35 13.13 8.90
N ILE A 246 -18.38 13.24 7.99
CA ILE A 246 -18.23 14.36 7.06
C ILE A 246 -18.63 13.89 5.66
N THR A 247 -19.55 14.58 5.01
CA THR A 247 -19.95 14.30 3.63
C THR A 247 -19.77 15.55 2.78
N SER A 248 -19.08 15.41 1.66
CA SER A 248 -18.72 16.52 0.78
C SER A 248 -18.79 16.10 -0.68
N ASP A 249 -19.38 16.94 -1.52
CA ASP A 249 -19.29 16.81 -2.97
C ASP A 249 -18.03 17.49 -3.53
N GLY A 250 -17.25 18.20 -2.70
CA GLY A 250 -15.95 18.79 -3.03
C GLY A 250 -14.81 18.25 -2.16
N THR A 251 -13.63 18.88 -2.25
CA THR A 251 -12.44 18.53 -1.45
C THR A 251 -12.71 18.62 0.06
N VAL A 252 -12.20 17.65 0.81
CA VAL A 252 -12.12 17.72 2.28
C VAL A 252 -10.67 17.97 2.70
N SER A 253 -10.43 19.02 3.47
CA SER A 253 -9.12 19.41 3.96
C SER A 253 -9.13 19.55 5.48
N ILE A 254 -8.28 18.80 6.17
CA ILE A 254 -8.15 18.85 7.63
C ILE A 254 -6.70 19.18 7.99
N ILE A 255 -6.51 20.23 8.78
CA ILE A 255 -5.20 20.72 9.19
C ILE A 255 -5.20 20.82 10.72
N ALA A 256 -4.24 20.16 11.35
CA ALA A 256 -4.02 20.24 12.78
C ALA A 256 -2.55 20.52 13.10
N ALA A 257 -2.28 21.44 14.02
CA ALA A 257 -0.91 21.66 14.51
C ALA A 257 -0.38 20.49 15.37
N ASN A 258 -1.27 19.70 15.98
CA ASN A 258 -0.98 18.50 16.76
C ASN A 258 -1.69 17.31 16.10
N ASP A 259 -2.66 16.69 16.79
CA ASP A 259 -3.29 15.45 16.40
C ASP A 259 -4.57 15.67 15.57
N VAL A 260 -4.83 14.73 14.66
CA VAL A 260 -6.15 14.53 14.07
C VAL A 260 -6.65 13.16 14.50
N MET A 261 -7.79 13.11 15.18
CA MET A 261 -8.37 11.87 15.70
C MET A 261 -9.76 11.64 15.12
N PHE A 262 -9.98 10.45 14.58
CA PHE A 262 -11.29 10.00 14.13
C PHE A 262 -11.82 8.94 15.09
N SER A 263 -13.06 9.12 15.51
CA SER A 263 -13.81 8.05 16.17
C SER A 263 -14.29 7.00 15.15
N ALA A 264 -14.81 5.88 15.63
CA ALA A 264 -15.42 4.85 14.78
C ALA A 264 -16.70 5.34 14.05
N ALA A 265 -17.21 6.53 14.36
CA ALA A 265 -18.30 7.19 13.63
C ALA A 265 -17.82 8.39 12.78
N GLY A 266 -16.52 8.70 12.82
CA GLY A 266 -15.88 9.80 12.09
C GLY A 266 -15.62 9.47 10.63
N ASP A 267 -16.60 8.90 9.92
CA ASP A 267 -16.45 8.54 8.51
C ASP A 267 -16.30 9.79 7.63
N ILE A 268 -15.54 9.69 6.54
CA ILE A 268 -15.47 10.72 5.51
C ILE A 268 -16.03 10.14 4.21
N THR A 269 -16.92 10.88 3.57
CA THR A 269 -17.38 10.61 2.20
C THR A 269 -17.11 11.82 1.32
N VAL A 270 -16.31 11.62 0.27
CA VAL A 270 -16.01 12.63 -0.76
C VAL A 270 -16.55 12.13 -2.10
N ALA A 271 -17.57 12.79 -2.64
CA ALA A 271 -18.23 12.35 -3.87
C ALA A 271 -17.52 12.83 -5.15
N ASP A 272 -16.91 14.02 -5.11
CA ASP A 272 -16.13 14.57 -6.21
C ASP A 272 -15.01 15.50 -5.70
N GLY A 273 -13.85 14.94 -5.39
CA GLY A 273 -12.71 15.73 -4.94
C GLY A 273 -11.63 14.91 -4.25
N ASP A 274 -10.63 15.62 -3.74
CA ASP A 274 -9.53 15.04 -2.98
C ASP A 274 -9.80 15.05 -1.47
N LEU A 275 -9.12 14.17 -0.75
CA LEU A 275 -9.01 14.24 0.71
C LEU A 275 -7.58 14.57 1.10
N SER A 276 -7.40 15.64 1.87
CA SER A 276 -6.10 16.05 2.40
C SER A 276 -6.16 16.20 3.91
N ILE A 277 -5.32 15.45 4.64
CA ILE A 277 -5.20 15.55 6.09
C ILE A 277 -3.73 15.80 6.46
N ASN A 278 -3.50 16.83 7.26
CA ASN A 278 -2.18 17.21 7.74
C ASN A 278 -2.19 17.40 9.26
N ALA A 279 -1.67 16.41 9.99
CA ALA A 279 -1.46 16.44 11.43
C ALA A 279 0.00 16.78 11.74
N GLY A 280 0.23 17.76 12.61
CA GLY A 280 1.58 18.09 13.08
C GLY A 280 2.19 17.02 14.00
N ASN A 281 1.37 16.19 14.64
CA ASN A 281 1.78 15.02 15.41
C ASN A 281 1.14 13.74 14.86
N ASP A 282 0.11 13.17 15.49
CA ASP A 282 -0.45 11.87 15.09
C ASP A 282 -1.74 12.02 14.27
N LEU A 283 -1.94 11.13 13.29
CA LEU A 283 -3.22 10.93 12.61
C LEU A 283 -3.75 9.54 13.00
N THR A 284 -4.88 9.50 13.71
CA THR A 284 -5.46 8.24 14.18
C THR A 284 -6.86 8.03 13.63
N MET A 285 -7.04 6.97 12.85
CA MET A 285 -8.35 6.40 12.56
C MET A 285 -8.66 5.30 13.58
N ALA A 286 -9.82 5.39 14.23
CA ALA A 286 -10.29 4.28 15.06
C ALA A 286 -10.72 3.09 14.19
N ASP A 287 -10.70 1.90 14.76
CA ASP A 287 -11.22 0.69 14.11
C ASP A 287 -12.68 0.91 13.64
N GLY A 288 -12.92 0.66 12.36
CA GLY A 288 -14.21 0.86 11.71
C GLY A 288 -14.42 2.22 11.06
N THR A 289 -13.53 3.20 11.24
CA THR A 289 -13.57 4.46 10.48
C THR A 289 -13.32 4.19 9.00
N THR A 290 -14.12 4.80 8.13
CA THR A 290 -14.01 4.68 6.67
C THR A 290 -13.83 6.03 6.00
N PHE A 291 -12.87 6.12 5.08
CA PHE A 291 -12.74 7.21 4.12
C PHE A 291 -13.13 6.69 2.75
N ASP A 292 -14.33 7.06 2.27
CA ASP A 292 -14.86 6.72 0.95
C ASP A 292 -14.70 7.93 0.02
N VAL A 293 -13.67 7.90 -0.84
CA VAL A 293 -13.27 9.00 -1.71
C VAL A 293 -13.46 8.59 -3.16
N THR A 294 -14.55 9.04 -3.75
CA THR A 294 -14.92 8.76 -5.14
C THR A 294 -14.67 9.97 -6.03
N SER A 295 -14.30 9.75 -7.29
CA SER A 295 -14.32 10.81 -8.30
C SER A 295 -14.57 10.25 -9.69
N ALA A 296 -15.15 11.08 -10.56
CA ALA A 296 -15.29 10.78 -11.98
C ALA A 296 -13.99 10.99 -12.78
N THR A 297 -13.01 11.70 -12.22
CA THR A 297 -11.77 12.12 -12.92
C THR A 297 -10.47 11.61 -12.29
N GLY A 298 -10.56 10.74 -11.27
CA GLY A 298 -9.44 10.28 -10.46
C GLY A 298 -9.30 11.14 -9.21
N ALA A 299 -9.61 10.58 -8.04
CA ALA A 299 -9.43 11.25 -6.75
C ALA A 299 -8.07 10.91 -6.16
N SER A 300 -7.54 11.81 -5.33
CA SER A 300 -6.36 11.54 -4.52
C SER A 300 -6.63 11.66 -3.02
N VAL A 301 -5.94 10.84 -2.23
CA VAL A 301 -5.93 10.93 -0.77
C VAL A 301 -4.50 11.21 -0.32
N SER A 302 -4.29 12.30 0.43
CA SER A 302 -3.01 12.67 1.01
C SER A 302 -3.11 12.74 2.52
N LEU A 303 -2.46 11.81 3.21
CA LEU A 303 -2.37 11.77 4.67
C LEU A 303 -0.95 12.10 5.11
N THR A 304 -0.78 13.13 5.94
CA THR A 304 0.51 13.53 6.49
C THR A 304 0.43 13.65 8.01
N ALA A 305 1.39 13.06 8.71
CA ALA A 305 1.56 13.16 10.16
C ALA A 305 3.04 13.41 10.51
N GLY A 306 3.29 14.32 11.46
CA GLY A 306 4.64 14.55 11.99
C GLY A 306 5.19 13.37 12.80
N SER A 307 4.30 12.53 13.33
CA SER A 307 4.57 11.30 14.06
C SER A 307 3.85 10.13 13.37
N ASP A 308 2.91 9.44 14.01
CA ASP A 308 2.34 8.19 13.50
C ASP A 308 1.08 8.41 12.65
N VAL A 309 0.86 7.54 11.67
CA VAL A 309 -0.43 7.39 10.98
C VAL A 309 -0.97 6.00 11.27
N ALA A 310 -2.14 5.94 11.90
CA ALA A 310 -2.88 4.71 12.14
C ALA A 310 -4.11 4.70 11.22
N VAL A 311 -4.18 3.74 10.28
CA VAL A 311 -5.17 3.70 9.21
C VAL A 311 -6.18 2.59 9.46
N SER A 312 -7.47 2.91 9.41
CA SER A 312 -8.54 1.91 9.38
C SER A 312 -8.81 1.53 7.92
N GLN A 313 -9.73 2.21 7.23
CA GLN A 313 -10.05 1.90 5.83
C GLN A 313 -10.12 3.16 4.96
N ILE A 314 -9.42 3.13 3.83
CA ILE A 314 -9.45 4.12 2.75
C ILE A 314 -9.83 3.39 1.47
N ALA A 315 -10.92 3.79 0.86
CA ALA A 315 -11.44 3.19 -0.35
C ALA A 315 -12.16 4.23 -1.22
N GLY A 316 -12.53 3.83 -2.43
CA GLY A 316 -13.37 4.65 -3.28
C GLY A 316 -13.51 4.07 -4.69
N ALA A 317 -14.63 4.36 -5.33
CA ALA A 317 -14.79 4.05 -6.75
C ALA A 317 -13.89 4.96 -7.60
N ASN A 318 -12.90 4.36 -8.29
CA ASN A 318 -11.87 5.06 -9.06
C ASN A 318 -10.99 5.97 -8.18
N LEU A 319 -10.58 5.47 -7.01
CA LEU A 319 -9.53 6.12 -6.23
C LEU A 319 -8.18 5.82 -6.89
N ASP A 320 -7.56 6.85 -7.45
CA ASP A 320 -6.35 6.69 -8.25
C ASP A 320 -5.11 6.63 -7.35
N ASP A 321 -4.84 7.71 -6.61
CA ASP A 321 -3.57 7.86 -5.89
C ASP A 321 -3.81 8.04 -4.38
N VAL A 322 -3.17 7.19 -3.58
CA VAL A 322 -3.10 7.36 -2.12
C VAL A 322 -1.65 7.59 -1.69
N THR A 323 -1.41 8.69 -0.98
CA THR A 323 -0.10 9.01 -0.41
C THR A 323 -0.20 9.14 1.10
N ILE A 324 0.60 8.37 1.83
CA ILE A 324 0.68 8.42 3.30
C ILE A 324 2.11 8.71 3.72
N THR A 325 2.29 9.81 4.47
CA THR A 325 3.59 10.24 5.00
C THR A 325 3.53 10.38 6.51
N ALA A 326 4.36 9.61 7.22
CA ALA A 326 4.49 9.63 8.67
C ALA A 326 5.94 9.95 9.07
N GLY A 327 6.15 10.90 9.98
CA GLY A 327 7.48 11.08 10.61
C GLY A 327 7.84 9.92 11.54
N GLY A 328 6.84 9.22 12.07
CA GLY A 328 6.88 8.01 12.86
C GLY A 328 6.59 6.77 12.01
N SER A 329 5.56 6.02 12.35
CA SER A 329 5.17 4.75 11.73
C SER A 329 3.84 4.86 10.97
N ILE A 330 3.63 3.95 10.03
CA ILE A 330 2.32 3.69 9.42
C ILE A 330 1.86 2.32 9.91
N SER A 331 0.68 2.28 10.55
CA SER A 331 0.16 1.08 11.20
C SER A 331 -1.26 0.76 10.76
N ASP A 332 -1.56 -0.52 10.78
CA ASP A 332 -2.91 -1.05 10.65
C ASP A 332 -3.70 -0.79 11.94
N ALA A 333 -4.82 -0.08 11.81
CA ALA A 333 -5.79 0.18 12.88
C ALA A 333 -7.14 -0.50 12.63
N LEU A 334 -7.21 -1.40 11.64
CA LEU A 334 -8.38 -2.19 11.31
C LEU A 334 -8.23 -3.59 11.91
N ALA A 335 -9.14 -3.99 12.79
CA ALA A 335 -9.06 -5.33 13.40
C ALA A 335 -9.46 -6.47 12.44
N ALA A 336 -9.94 -6.13 11.25
CA ALA A 336 -10.31 -7.06 10.20
C ALA A 336 -9.20 -7.12 9.15
N GLU A 337 -8.87 -8.35 8.72
CA GLU A 337 -7.87 -8.67 7.68
C GLU A 337 -8.36 -8.30 6.25
N THR A 338 -8.84 -7.07 6.10
CA THR A 338 -9.30 -6.48 4.84
C THR A 338 -8.41 -5.28 4.56
N ALA A 339 -8.24 -4.94 3.27
CA ALA A 339 -7.38 -3.82 2.86
C ALA A 339 -7.64 -2.54 3.67
N ASN A 340 -6.59 -2.02 4.29
CA ASN A 340 -6.55 -0.66 4.82
C ASN A 340 -6.66 0.36 3.69
N VAL A 341 -6.09 0.05 2.53
CA VAL A 341 -6.13 0.92 1.35
C VAL A 341 -6.53 0.13 0.11
N THR A 342 -7.60 0.57 -0.56
CA THR A 342 -8.01 0.11 -1.90
C THR A 342 -7.90 1.26 -2.89
N ALA A 343 -6.95 1.21 -3.83
CA ALA A 343 -6.67 2.28 -4.80
C ALA A 343 -5.88 1.75 -6.01
N ASP A 344 -5.73 2.53 -7.08
CA ASP A 344 -4.84 2.13 -8.18
C ASP A 344 -3.37 2.17 -7.77
N THR A 345 -2.94 3.24 -7.10
CA THR A 345 -1.55 3.46 -6.67
C THR A 345 -1.44 3.86 -5.19
N LEU A 346 -0.37 3.40 -4.54
CA LEU A 346 -0.09 3.69 -3.13
C LEU A 346 1.38 4.05 -2.90
N ALA A 347 1.61 5.23 -2.35
CA ALA A 347 2.91 5.72 -1.91
C ALA A 347 2.96 5.82 -0.39
N LEU A 348 3.90 5.12 0.23
CA LEU A 348 4.08 5.11 1.68
C LEU A 348 5.46 5.66 2.07
N THR A 349 5.52 6.58 3.01
CA THR A 349 6.79 7.06 3.59
C THR A 349 6.68 7.12 5.10
N ALA A 350 7.57 6.42 5.82
CA ALA A 350 7.60 6.42 7.28
C ALA A 350 9.01 6.62 7.87
N GLY A 351 9.10 7.17 9.07
CA GLY A 351 10.37 7.25 9.81
C GLY A 351 10.79 5.94 10.49
N THR A 352 9.83 5.19 11.05
CA THR A 352 10.08 4.08 12.00
C THR A 352 9.38 2.75 11.67
N GLY A 353 8.70 2.66 10.52
CA GLY A 353 8.18 1.39 9.98
C GLY A 353 6.84 1.55 9.27
N ILE A 354 6.51 0.57 8.43
CA ILE A 354 5.20 0.40 7.78
C ILE A 354 4.73 -1.02 8.11
N GLY A 355 3.49 -1.18 8.56
CA GLY A 355 3.02 -2.47 9.09
C GLY A 355 3.71 -2.80 10.42
N VAL A 356 3.67 -1.85 11.36
CA VAL A 356 4.24 -2.05 12.70
C VAL A 356 3.23 -2.76 13.59
N GLY A 357 3.59 -3.94 14.09
CA GLY A 357 2.73 -4.75 14.98
C GLY A 357 1.92 -5.78 14.20
N ASP A 358 1.26 -5.36 13.13
CA ASP A 358 0.56 -6.18 12.14
C ASP A 358 0.95 -5.76 10.72
N ASP A 359 0.73 -6.62 9.73
CA ASP A 359 0.92 -6.27 8.33
C ASP A 359 -0.06 -5.17 7.88
N PHE A 360 0.42 -4.28 7.01
CA PHE A 360 -0.44 -3.28 6.40
C PHE A 360 -1.16 -3.91 5.20
N ASP A 361 -2.48 -4.07 5.30
CA ASP A 361 -3.28 -4.72 4.26
C ASP A 361 -3.59 -3.75 3.12
N THR A 362 -3.40 -4.18 1.88
CA THR A 362 -3.62 -3.38 0.68
C THR A 362 -4.40 -4.16 -0.39
N GLU A 363 -5.13 -3.42 -1.23
CA GLU A 363 -5.65 -3.90 -2.52
C GLU A 363 -5.31 -2.84 -3.57
N VAL A 364 -4.07 -2.87 -4.06
CA VAL A 364 -3.53 -1.86 -4.98
C VAL A 364 -2.82 -2.44 -6.19
N THR A 365 -2.82 -1.69 -7.30
CA THR A 365 -2.12 -2.13 -8.52
C THR A 365 -0.63 -1.85 -8.43
N ASN A 366 -0.25 -0.64 -8.00
CA ASN A 366 1.14 -0.19 -7.89
C ASN A 366 1.46 0.26 -6.46
N LEU A 367 2.62 -0.12 -5.96
CA LEU A 367 3.09 0.29 -4.63
C LEU A 367 4.55 0.72 -4.64
N GLU A 368 4.81 1.82 -3.94
CA GLU A 368 6.13 2.29 -3.56
C GLU A 368 6.16 2.61 -2.07
N ALA A 369 7.26 2.29 -1.41
CA ALA A 369 7.37 2.50 0.03
C ALA A 369 8.81 2.83 0.46
N LEU A 370 8.94 3.73 1.43
CA LEU A 370 10.23 4.08 2.01
C LEU A 370 10.14 4.17 3.53
N THR A 371 11.06 3.51 4.23
CA THR A 371 11.29 3.78 5.66
C THR A 371 12.71 4.25 5.95
N THR A 372 12.85 5.14 6.94
CA THR A 372 14.20 5.50 7.43
C THR A 372 14.76 4.38 8.31
N THR A 373 13.99 3.99 9.32
CA THR A 373 14.20 2.84 10.22
C THR A 373 12.90 2.04 10.31
N GLY A 374 12.97 0.84 10.88
CA GLY A 374 11.84 -0.07 10.94
C GLY A 374 11.60 -0.80 9.61
N GLY A 375 10.91 -1.92 9.69
CA GLY A 375 10.60 -2.72 8.52
C GLY A 375 9.42 -2.19 7.72
N ILE A 376 9.21 -2.81 6.56
CA ILE A 376 8.01 -2.66 5.74
C ILE A 376 7.36 -4.03 5.70
N VAL A 377 6.13 -4.14 6.20
CA VAL A 377 5.35 -5.37 6.19
C VAL A 377 4.01 -5.09 5.53
N ILE A 378 3.77 -5.71 4.37
CA ILE A 378 2.59 -5.47 3.53
C ILE A 378 1.96 -6.81 3.13
N SER A 379 0.64 -6.88 3.23
CA SER A 379 -0.19 -7.96 2.70
C SER A 379 -1.09 -7.38 1.61
N GLU A 380 -0.84 -7.77 0.37
CA GLU A 380 -1.62 -7.34 -0.79
C GLU A 380 -2.62 -8.44 -1.16
N ALA A 381 -3.90 -8.09 -1.22
CA ALA A 381 -4.98 -9.03 -1.51
C ALA A 381 -4.92 -9.58 -2.95
N SER A 382 -4.40 -8.78 -3.89
CA SER A 382 -4.42 -9.05 -5.32
C SER A 382 -2.99 -9.22 -5.89
N GLY A 383 -2.78 -8.86 -7.16
CA GLY A 383 -1.44 -8.85 -7.76
C GLY A 383 -0.81 -7.47 -7.62
N LEU A 384 0.50 -7.42 -7.40
CA LEU A 384 1.22 -6.19 -7.09
C LEU A 384 2.28 -5.85 -8.13
N THR A 385 2.30 -4.59 -8.58
CA THR A 385 3.47 -4.00 -9.23
C THR A 385 4.23 -3.16 -8.21
N ILE A 386 5.53 -3.43 -8.03
CA ILE A 386 6.41 -2.58 -7.23
C ILE A 386 7.05 -1.54 -8.14
N GLY A 387 6.75 -0.27 -7.89
CA GLY A 387 7.18 0.88 -8.69
C GLY A 387 6.07 1.50 -9.55
N GLY A 388 6.38 2.65 -10.14
CA GLY A 388 5.48 3.36 -11.04
C GLY A 388 4.33 4.09 -10.32
N VAL A 389 4.59 4.59 -9.11
CA VAL A 389 3.67 5.41 -8.30
C VAL A 389 4.13 6.87 -8.33
N THR A 390 5.33 7.19 -7.85
CA THR A 390 5.83 8.57 -7.73
C THR A 390 7.24 8.72 -8.29
N GLY A 391 7.61 9.95 -8.68
CA GLY A 391 9.01 10.25 -9.06
C GLY A 391 9.96 10.43 -7.87
N SER A 392 9.44 10.44 -6.64
CA SER A 392 10.20 10.68 -5.39
C SER A 392 10.66 9.40 -4.71
N LEU A 393 9.94 8.30 -4.90
CA LEU A 393 10.33 6.97 -4.48
C LEU A 393 10.87 6.21 -5.72
N ASN A 394 11.45 5.04 -5.49
CA ASN A 394 12.03 4.23 -6.54
C ASN A 394 11.92 2.75 -6.14
N GLY A 395 10.67 2.28 -6.05
CA GLY A 395 10.30 0.97 -5.54
C GLY A 395 10.10 0.92 -4.03
N VAL A 396 10.62 -0.13 -3.36
CA VAL A 396 10.41 -0.37 -1.92
C VAL A 396 11.75 -0.46 -1.20
N ASP A 397 12.01 0.53 -0.34
CA ASP A 397 13.32 0.69 0.29
C ASP A 397 13.26 0.89 1.82
N VAL A 398 14.23 0.32 2.53
CA VAL A 398 14.52 0.60 3.95
C VAL A 398 15.91 1.22 4.04
N ALA A 399 16.03 2.44 4.55
CA ALA A 399 17.28 3.19 4.46
C ALA A 399 18.38 2.73 5.44
N THR A 400 18.04 2.41 6.70
CA THR A 400 19.06 2.21 7.75
C THR A 400 18.95 0.94 8.58
N ALA A 401 17.74 0.52 8.99
CA ALA A 401 17.53 -0.71 9.75
C ALA A 401 16.07 -1.18 9.61
N GLY A 402 15.86 -2.48 9.38
CA GLY A 402 14.53 -3.06 9.16
C GLY A 402 14.56 -4.03 7.99
N GLY A 403 13.60 -4.96 7.96
CA GLY A 403 13.39 -5.88 6.83
C GLY A 403 12.20 -5.43 5.97
N ILE A 404 12.07 -6.03 4.79
CA ILE A 404 10.95 -5.85 3.87
C ILE A 404 10.26 -7.21 3.76
N ALA A 405 8.96 -7.26 3.99
CA ALA A 405 8.14 -8.45 3.81
C ALA A 405 6.88 -8.04 3.05
N ILE A 406 6.74 -8.56 1.83
CA ILE A 406 5.57 -8.32 0.98
C ILE A 406 5.00 -9.66 0.56
N THR A 407 3.75 -9.90 0.90
CA THR A 407 2.98 -11.06 0.42
C THR A 407 1.86 -10.55 -0.47
N ALA A 408 1.70 -11.13 -1.66
CA ALA A 408 0.60 -10.80 -2.57
C ALA A 408 -0.27 -12.04 -2.83
N GLY A 409 -1.60 -11.87 -2.86
CA GLY A 409 -2.58 -12.88 -3.26
C GLY A 409 -2.55 -13.23 -4.76
N GLY A 410 -1.73 -12.50 -5.53
CA GLY A 410 -1.50 -12.62 -6.96
C GLY A 410 -0.02 -12.55 -7.33
N SER A 411 0.25 -12.27 -8.61
CA SER A 411 1.62 -12.11 -9.10
C SER A 411 2.26 -10.83 -8.56
N ILE A 412 3.57 -10.87 -8.29
CA ILE A 412 4.38 -9.68 -8.01
C ILE A 412 5.25 -9.37 -9.22
N VAL A 413 5.24 -8.11 -9.66
CA VAL A 413 6.14 -7.60 -10.71
C VAL A 413 6.96 -6.45 -10.13
N VAL A 414 8.26 -6.68 -9.96
CA VAL A 414 9.21 -5.65 -9.55
C VAL A 414 9.62 -4.88 -10.81
N THR A 415 9.28 -3.59 -10.87
CA THR A 415 9.61 -2.67 -11.97
C THR A 415 10.52 -1.53 -11.55
N GLU A 416 10.62 -1.31 -10.24
CA GLU A 416 11.62 -0.48 -9.56
C GLU A 416 12.23 -1.27 -8.39
N GLY A 417 13.38 -0.84 -7.88
CA GLY A 417 14.21 -1.67 -6.99
C GLY A 417 13.54 -2.02 -5.65
N VAL A 418 13.99 -3.12 -5.04
CA VAL A 418 13.68 -3.43 -3.64
C VAL A 418 14.99 -3.53 -2.87
N SER A 419 15.22 -2.63 -1.92
CA SER A 419 16.51 -2.60 -1.21
C SER A 419 16.42 -2.31 0.28
N GLY A 420 17.32 -2.91 1.06
CA GLY A 420 17.37 -2.64 2.48
C GLY A 420 18.51 -3.33 3.22
N PRO A 421 18.74 -2.98 4.48
CA PRO A 421 19.79 -3.59 5.29
C PRO A 421 19.39 -4.94 5.89
N GLY A 422 18.09 -5.15 6.15
CA GLY A 422 17.56 -6.37 6.76
C GLY A 422 17.07 -7.42 5.75
N HIS A 423 16.29 -8.38 6.23
CA HIS A 423 15.73 -9.45 5.40
C HIS A 423 14.74 -8.89 4.39
N ILE A 424 14.76 -9.38 3.16
CA ILE A 424 13.79 -9.03 2.11
C ILE A 424 13.03 -10.31 1.74
N SER A 425 11.71 -10.31 1.86
CA SER A 425 10.84 -11.42 1.48
C SER A 425 9.77 -10.92 0.53
N LEU A 426 9.74 -11.45 -0.69
CA LEU A 426 8.69 -11.20 -1.68
C LEU A 426 8.00 -12.54 -1.98
N SER A 427 6.70 -12.64 -1.69
CA SER A 427 5.93 -13.88 -1.84
C SER A 427 4.67 -13.67 -2.67
N ALA A 428 4.68 -14.19 -3.91
CA ALA A 428 3.51 -14.21 -4.80
C ALA A 428 2.72 -15.52 -4.62
N THR A 429 1.56 -15.44 -3.99
CA THR A 429 0.72 -16.60 -3.64
C THR A 429 -0.43 -16.78 -4.63
N GLY A 430 -0.91 -18.01 -4.79
CA GLY A 430 -1.95 -18.37 -5.75
C GLY A 430 -1.41 -19.23 -6.90
N SER A 431 -2.18 -20.24 -7.31
CA SER A 431 -1.72 -21.30 -8.24
C SER A 431 -1.20 -20.83 -9.62
N THR A 432 -1.46 -19.58 -9.98
CA THR A 432 -1.03 -18.96 -11.24
C THR A 432 -0.08 -17.78 -11.04
N SER A 433 0.28 -17.48 -9.80
CA SER A 433 1.01 -16.27 -9.43
C SER A 433 2.51 -16.42 -9.65
N ASP A 434 3.07 -15.43 -10.32
CA ASP A 434 4.50 -15.34 -10.61
C ASP A 434 5.14 -14.22 -9.80
N LEU A 435 6.44 -14.35 -9.59
CA LEU A 435 7.29 -13.25 -9.14
C LEU A 435 8.26 -12.91 -10.27
N THR A 436 8.21 -11.67 -10.77
CA THR A 436 9.11 -11.20 -11.83
C THR A 436 9.95 -10.04 -11.34
N VAL A 437 11.27 -10.21 -11.39
CA VAL A 437 12.24 -9.12 -11.24
C VAL A 437 12.59 -8.61 -12.64
N SER A 438 12.09 -7.43 -12.99
CA SER A 438 12.25 -6.83 -14.31
C SER A 438 13.65 -6.23 -14.52
N ILE A 439 13.98 -5.92 -15.77
CA ILE A 439 15.24 -5.23 -16.12
C ILE A 439 15.21 -3.83 -15.52
N GLY A 440 16.30 -3.41 -14.86
CA GLY A 440 16.43 -2.11 -14.21
C GLY A 440 15.94 -2.04 -12.76
N SER A 441 15.38 -3.12 -12.21
CA SER A 441 14.70 -3.15 -10.93
C SER A 441 15.22 -4.26 -10.00
N GLY A 442 16.51 -4.19 -9.64
CA GLY A 442 17.17 -5.23 -8.85
C GLY A 442 16.66 -5.34 -7.41
N VAL A 443 16.93 -6.49 -6.79
CA VAL A 443 16.62 -6.75 -5.37
C VAL A 443 17.92 -6.92 -4.59
N SER A 444 18.15 -6.13 -3.56
CA SER A 444 19.44 -6.16 -2.84
C SER A 444 19.32 -5.99 -1.34
N SER A 445 20.05 -6.83 -0.58
CA SER A 445 20.17 -6.70 0.86
C SER A 445 21.62 -6.49 1.30
N ALA A 446 21.84 -5.54 2.22
CA ALA A 446 23.18 -5.27 2.74
C ALA A 446 23.69 -6.34 3.70
N GLY A 447 22.79 -7.03 4.40
CA GLY A 447 23.17 -8.03 5.41
C GLY A 447 22.09 -9.02 5.81
N GLY A 448 20.83 -8.79 5.43
CA GLY A 448 19.75 -9.75 5.64
C GLY A 448 19.62 -10.74 4.49
N ASP A 449 18.83 -11.77 4.75
CA ASP A 449 18.47 -12.78 3.75
C ASP A 449 17.53 -12.20 2.70
N ILE A 450 17.61 -12.68 1.47
CA ILE A 450 16.63 -12.42 0.43
C ILE A 450 15.86 -13.71 0.17
N THR A 451 14.53 -13.66 0.27
CA THR A 451 13.62 -14.74 -0.09
C THR A 451 12.70 -14.27 -1.21
N LEU A 452 12.80 -14.93 -2.37
CA LEU A 452 11.92 -14.70 -3.51
C LEU A 452 11.07 -15.96 -3.72
N ALA A 453 9.77 -15.87 -3.46
CA ALA A 453 8.87 -17.00 -3.56
C ALA A 453 7.71 -16.70 -4.52
N ALA A 454 7.38 -17.69 -5.34
CA ALA A 454 6.16 -17.68 -6.14
C ALA A 454 5.52 -19.07 -6.15
N ASP A 455 4.21 -19.09 -6.19
CA ASP A 455 3.42 -20.32 -6.30
C ASP A 455 3.43 -20.93 -7.70
N ARG A 456 3.90 -20.21 -8.73
CA ARG A 456 4.08 -20.74 -10.10
C ARG A 456 5.51 -20.60 -10.63
N THR A 457 5.96 -19.39 -10.94
CA THR A 457 7.27 -19.14 -11.54
C THR A 457 7.96 -17.94 -10.91
N VAL A 458 9.25 -18.06 -10.62
CA VAL A 458 10.12 -16.89 -10.37
C VAL A 458 10.95 -16.60 -11.61
N THR A 459 10.88 -15.37 -12.12
CA THR A 459 11.67 -14.89 -13.25
C THR A 459 12.58 -13.75 -12.81
N ILE A 460 13.89 -13.92 -12.99
CA ILE A 460 14.91 -12.93 -12.62
C ILE A 460 15.56 -12.41 -13.91
N SER A 461 15.35 -11.13 -14.21
CA SER A 461 15.92 -10.46 -15.39
C SER A 461 16.90 -9.34 -15.05
N GLU A 462 17.16 -9.14 -13.75
CA GLU A 462 18.08 -8.14 -13.22
C GLU A 462 18.81 -8.71 -12.00
N ASN A 463 19.77 -7.96 -11.48
CA ASN A 463 20.57 -8.38 -10.34
C ASN A 463 19.72 -8.62 -9.08
N VAL A 464 19.97 -9.77 -8.44
CA VAL A 464 19.43 -10.12 -7.13
C VAL A 464 20.60 -10.57 -6.26
N GLY A 465 20.82 -9.94 -5.11
CA GLY A 465 21.92 -10.39 -4.28
C GLY A 465 22.12 -9.71 -2.94
N THR A 466 22.93 -10.38 -2.12
CA THR A 466 23.36 -9.91 -0.81
C THR A 466 24.79 -9.38 -0.90
N THR A 467 25.09 -8.28 -0.18
CA THR A 467 26.46 -7.74 -0.10
C THR A 467 27.18 -8.09 1.21
N GLY A 468 26.47 -8.76 2.13
CA GLY A 468 26.97 -9.24 3.42
C GLY A 468 26.78 -10.76 3.58
N ALA A 469 26.55 -11.20 4.82
CA ALA A 469 26.42 -12.61 5.18
C ALA A 469 25.01 -13.19 4.99
N GLY A 470 24.06 -12.39 4.50
CA GLY A 470 22.70 -12.84 4.23
C GLY A 470 22.65 -13.89 3.11
N THR A 471 21.76 -14.85 3.27
CA THR A 471 21.46 -15.90 2.29
C THR A 471 20.55 -15.36 1.19
N LEU A 472 20.51 -16.06 0.06
CA LEU A 472 19.57 -15.79 -1.02
C LEU A 472 18.84 -17.08 -1.39
N THR A 473 17.55 -17.15 -1.07
CA THR A 473 16.69 -18.27 -1.41
C THR A 473 15.66 -17.85 -2.44
N VAL A 474 15.63 -18.55 -3.57
CA VAL A 474 14.61 -18.39 -4.60
C VAL A 474 13.83 -19.68 -4.71
N THR A 475 12.51 -19.59 -4.56
CA THR A 475 11.61 -20.73 -4.56
C THR A 475 10.55 -20.51 -5.63
N GLY A 476 10.67 -21.17 -6.78
CA GLY A 476 9.63 -21.21 -7.82
C GLY A 476 8.49 -22.17 -7.47
N ASN A 477 8.24 -22.30 -6.16
CA ASN A 477 7.82 -23.55 -5.56
C ASN A 477 6.97 -23.45 -4.26
N GLY A 478 6.26 -22.35 -4.04
CA GLY A 478 5.58 -22.09 -2.76
C GLY A 478 4.34 -22.95 -2.46
N GLY A 479 3.67 -23.47 -3.51
CA GLY A 479 2.32 -24.02 -3.38
C GLY A 479 1.91 -25.04 -4.47
N ALA A 480 0.61 -25.35 -4.54
CA ALA A 480 0.06 -26.44 -5.36
C ALA A 480 0.10 -26.24 -6.90
N GLY A 481 0.70 -25.15 -7.39
CA GLY A 481 0.79 -24.80 -8.81
C GLY A 481 2.21 -24.66 -9.36
N ALA A 482 3.21 -24.97 -8.52
CA ALA A 482 4.54 -24.41 -8.70
C ALA A 482 5.44 -25.19 -9.66
N ARG A 483 6.31 -24.46 -10.37
CA ARG A 483 6.95 -24.95 -11.59
C ARG A 483 8.45 -24.71 -11.61
N ASN A 484 8.86 -23.46 -11.73
CA ASN A 484 10.21 -23.18 -12.18
C ASN A 484 10.80 -21.84 -11.78
N ILE A 485 12.13 -21.78 -11.90
CA ILE A 485 12.94 -20.59 -11.77
C ILE A 485 13.63 -20.32 -13.10
N VAL A 486 13.55 -19.07 -13.56
CA VAL A 486 14.19 -18.60 -14.78
C VAL A 486 15.11 -17.44 -14.44
N VAL A 487 16.41 -17.59 -14.75
CA VAL A 487 17.40 -16.52 -14.66
C VAL A 487 17.79 -16.14 -16.09
N ASN A 488 17.33 -14.96 -16.52
CA ASN A 488 17.45 -14.46 -17.88
C ASN A 488 18.81 -13.80 -18.16
N SER A 489 19.10 -13.66 -19.44
CA SER A 489 20.35 -13.10 -19.95
C SER A 489 20.71 -11.77 -19.31
N GLY A 490 21.93 -11.67 -18.79
CA GLY A 490 22.47 -10.46 -18.18
C GLY A 490 22.23 -10.33 -16.68
N ALA A 491 21.30 -11.10 -16.09
CA ALA A 491 21.07 -11.07 -14.66
C ALA A 491 22.25 -11.66 -13.87
N VAL A 492 22.55 -11.07 -12.71
CA VAL A 492 23.51 -11.59 -11.73
C VAL A 492 22.79 -11.94 -10.43
N VAL A 493 22.77 -13.22 -10.09
CA VAL A 493 22.25 -13.74 -8.83
C VAL A 493 23.46 -14.03 -7.93
N SER A 494 23.65 -13.28 -6.85
CA SER A 494 24.91 -13.34 -6.10
C SER A 494 24.79 -13.19 -4.60
N VAL A 495 25.70 -13.87 -3.90
CA VAL A 495 25.91 -13.76 -2.45
C VAL A 495 27.41 -13.56 -2.15
N VAL A 496 27.71 -13.05 -0.95
CA VAL A 496 29.08 -13.00 -0.43
C VAL A 496 29.34 -14.20 0.46
N ASP A 497 28.89 -14.15 1.72
CA ASP A 497 29.16 -15.20 2.72
C ASP A 497 27.95 -16.07 3.04
N GLY A 498 26.73 -15.61 2.72
CA GLY A 498 25.53 -16.43 2.89
C GLY A 498 25.33 -17.40 1.72
N ASP A 499 24.60 -18.49 1.96
CA ASP A 499 24.29 -19.47 0.92
C ASP A 499 23.29 -18.92 -0.12
N LEU A 500 23.49 -19.28 -1.39
CA LEU A 500 22.58 -19.05 -2.50
C LEU A 500 21.88 -20.38 -2.82
N ARG A 501 20.55 -20.40 -2.69
CA ARG A 501 19.71 -21.54 -3.04
C ARG A 501 18.67 -21.16 -4.09
N LEU A 502 18.69 -21.84 -5.24
CA LEU A 502 17.57 -21.86 -6.18
C LEU A 502 16.87 -23.21 -6.05
N ASP A 503 15.60 -23.20 -5.64
CA ASP A 503 14.81 -24.41 -5.40
C ASP A 503 13.52 -24.42 -6.23
N ALA A 504 13.49 -25.32 -7.20
CA ALA A 504 12.34 -25.63 -8.04
C ALA A 504 11.97 -27.13 -7.94
N ASP A 505 12.32 -27.84 -6.87
CA ASP A 505 11.87 -29.21 -6.63
C ASP A 505 10.84 -29.29 -5.49
N GLN A 506 9.58 -29.56 -5.85
CA GLN A 506 8.44 -29.80 -4.94
C GLN A 506 8.60 -31.07 -4.08
N GLY A 507 9.59 -31.91 -4.35
CA GLY A 507 9.61 -33.30 -3.92
C GLY A 507 8.60 -34.17 -4.67
N ILE A 508 7.53 -33.59 -5.24
CA ILE A 508 6.52 -34.23 -6.10
C ILE A 508 6.68 -33.79 -7.56
N ALA A 509 6.27 -34.64 -8.51
CA ALA A 509 6.30 -34.27 -9.92
C ALA A 509 5.06 -33.41 -10.27
N VAL A 510 5.26 -32.37 -11.08
CA VAL A 510 4.21 -31.44 -11.50
C VAL A 510 4.06 -31.49 -13.02
N ALA A 511 2.82 -31.56 -13.50
CA ALA A 511 2.53 -31.60 -14.91
C ALA A 511 2.80 -30.24 -15.58
N GLY A 512 3.41 -30.27 -16.77
CA GLY A 512 3.58 -29.09 -17.61
C GLY A 512 4.87 -29.09 -18.42
N ASN A 513 4.90 -28.27 -19.47
CA ASN A 513 6.10 -28.07 -20.27
C ASN A 513 6.98 -26.95 -19.68
N PHE A 514 7.90 -27.33 -18.79
CA PHE A 514 8.89 -26.42 -18.24
C PHE A 514 10.19 -27.15 -17.85
N VAL A 515 11.26 -26.37 -17.75
CA VAL A 515 12.52 -26.72 -17.11
C VAL A 515 12.46 -26.23 -15.67
N GLY A 516 12.88 -27.04 -14.69
CA GLY A 516 12.83 -26.67 -13.27
C GLY A 516 13.64 -25.42 -12.96
N ILE A 517 14.93 -25.43 -13.27
CA ILE A 517 15.80 -24.24 -13.19
C ILE A 517 16.43 -23.99 -14.56
N ARG A 518 16.21 -22.80 -15.12
CA ARG A 518 16.86 -22.37 -16.37
C ARG A 518 17.73 -21.14 -16.13
N ILE A 519 19.02 -21.25 -16.40
CA ILE A 519 20.01 -20.16 -16.37
C ILE A 519 20.50 -19.93 -17.80
N ASP A 520 20.19 -18.76 -18.37
CA ASP A 520 20.42 -18.44 -19.78
C ASP A 520 21.26 -17.18 -19.91
N ASN A 521 22.54 -17.31 -20.31
CA ASN A 521 23.48 -16.18 -20.42
C ASN A 521 23.51 -15.25 -19.18
N ALA A 522 23.34 -15.84 -17.99
CA ALA A 522 23.28 -15.16 -16.70
C ALA A 522 24.42 -15.65 -15.80
N THR A 523 24.65 -14.94 -14.68
CA THR A 523 25.64 -15.34 -13.67
C THR A 523 24.95 -15.71 -12.37
N VAL A 524 25.27 -16.89 -11.83
CA VAL A 524 24.90 -17.30 -10.47
C VAL A 524 26.20 -17.52 -9.69
N GLN A 525 26.42 -16.77 -8.61
CA GLN A 525 27.73 -16.80 -7.96
C GLN A 525 27.72 -16.63 -6.44
N THR A 526 28.77 -17.16 -5.82
CA THR A 526 29.22 -16.80 -4.48
C THR A 526 30.61 -16.19 -4.55
N THR A 527 30.84 -15.13 -3.77
CA THR A 527 32.12 -14.38 -3.77
C THR A 527 32.95 -14.56 -2.50
N GLY A 528 32.33 -15.07 -1.44
CA GLY A 528 32.94 -15.38 -0.15
C GLY A 528 32.72 -16.85 0.22
N THR A 529 32.36 -17.09 1.47
CA THR A 529 32.24 -18.45 2.03
C THR A 529 30.93 -19.18 1.70
N GLY A 530 29.92 -18.47 1.19
CA GLY A 530 28.59 -19.02 0.93
C GLY A 530 28.58 -20.07 -0.18
N ASN A 531 27.69 -21.05 -0.12
CA ASN A 531 27.53 -22.10 -1.12
C ASN A 531 26.54 -21.71 -2.22
N VAL A 532 26.61 -22.37 -3.38
CA VAL A 532 25.61 -22.28 -4.46
C VAL A 532 24.91 -23.63 -4.59
N THR A 533 23.62 -23.67 -4.27
CA THR A 533 22.79 -24.88 -4.39
C THR A 533 21.65 -24.68 -5.37
N LEU A 534 21.60 -25.50 -6.41
CA LEU A 534 20.53 -25.52 -7.41
C LEU A 534 19.79 -26.85 -7.31
N VAL A 535 18.49 -26.84 -7.04
CA VAL A 535 17.65 -28.05 -6.99
C VAL A 535 16.48 -27.87 -7.95
N GLY A 536 16.44 -28.66 -9.02
CA GLY A 536 15.45 -28.47 -10.08
C GLY A 536 14.81 -29.77 -10.56
N ARG A 537 13.50 -29.73 -10.77
CA ARG A 537 12.74 -30.81 -11.41
C ARG A 537 12.05 -30.32 -12.68
N GLY A 538 12.26 -31.00 -13.80
CA GLY A 538 11.56 -30.72 -15.05
C GLY A 538 10.08 -31.09 -14.94
N GLY A 539 9.23 -30.38 -15.67
CA GLY A 539 7.79 -30.67 -15.68
C GLY A 539 7.45 -31.95 -16.43
N ASP A 540 6.43 -32.66 -15.97
CA ASP A 540 5.93 -33.87 -16.61
C ASP A 540 4.97 -33.49 -17.75
N ASP A 541 5.34 -33.75 -19.00
CA ASP A 541 4.46 -33.55 -20.15
C ASP A 541 4.74 -34.59 -21.23
N ALA A 542 3.85 -35.57 -21.36
CA ALA A 542 3.98 -36.66 -22.34
C ALA A 542 4.22 -36.17 -23.77
N GLY A 543 3.68 -35.00 -24.17
CA GLY A 543 3.71 -34.53 -25.55
C GLY A 543 4.97 -33.77 -25.97
N THR A 544 5.84 -33.35 -25.03
CA THR A 544 6.96 -32.46 -25.33
C THR A 544 8.30 -32.99 -24.82
N ALA A 545 9.37 -32.24 -25.09
CA ALA A 545 10.76 -32.65 -24.93
C ALA A 545 11.55 -31.54 -24.24
N GLY A 546 12.69 -31.87 -23.63
CA GLY A 546 13.55 -30.89 -22.99
C GLY A 546 13.13 -30.53 -21.56
N HIS A 547 12.48 -31.45 -20.85
CA HIS A 547 12.06 -31.29 -19.46
C HIS A 547 13.26 -31.46 -18.53
N HIS A 548 14.18 -30.51 -18.56
CA HIS A 548 15.38 -30.56 -17.74
C HIS A 548 15.04 -30.26 -16.28
N GLY A 549 15.71 -30.94 -15.34
CA GLY A 549 15.73 -30.51 -13.95
C GLY A 549 16.42 -29.16 -13.84
N ILE A 550 17.65 -29.11 -14.34
CA ILE A 550 18.47 -27.90 -14.41
C ILE A 550 19.01 -27.75 -15.85
N LEU A 551 18.86 -26.58 -16.45
CA LEU A 551 19.44 -26.19 -17.74
C LEU A 551 20.30 -24.94 -17.58
N ILE A 552 21.60 -25.05 -17.88
CA ILE A 552 22.56 -23.95 -17.92
C ILE A 552 23.02 -23.79 -19.37
N THR A 553 22.79 -22.62 -19.97
CA THR A 553 22.95 -22.45 -21.43
C THR A 553 23.44 -21.07 -21.86
N ASN A 554 23.81 -20.99 -23.15
CA ASN A 554 24.07 -19.76 -23.91
C ASN A 554 25.12 -18.82 -23.30
N GLY A 555 26.14 -19.36 -22.63
CA GLY A 555 27.17 -18.53 -22.00
C GLY A 555 26.92 -18.24 -20.52
N ALA A 556 25.92 -18.88 -19.91
CA ALA A 556 25.67 -18.77 -18.47
C ALA A 556 26.87 -19.27 -17.64
N VAL A 557 27.07 -18.64 -16.49
CA VAL A 557 28.16 -18.92 -15.55
C VAL A 557 27.58 -19.26 -14.18
N VAL A 558 27.98 -20.39 -13.61
CA VAL A 558 27.76 -20.73 -12.20
C VAL A 558 29.12 -20.81 -11.52
N GLN A 559 29.40 -19.96 -10.53
CA GLN A 559 30.76 -19.86 -10.00
C GLN A 559 30.90 -19.62 -8.50
N SER A 560 32.02 -20.09 -7.96
CA SER A 560 32.51 -19.79 -6.62
C SER A 560 33.93 -19.24 -6.73
N THR A 561 34.17 -18.04 -6.20
CA THR A 561 35.44 -17.31 -6.45
C THR A 561 36.38 -17.24 -5.26
N ALA A 562 35.94 -17.62 -4.07
CA ALA A 562 36.73 -17.49 -2.87
C ALA A 562 37.85 -18.54 -2.79
N THR A 563 38.90 -18.19 -2.06
CA THR A 563 40.09 -19.03 -1.85
C THR A 563 40.41 -19.16 -0.38
N GLY A 564 41.11 -20.23 0.02
CA GLY A 564 41.45 -20.50 1.42
C GLY A 564 40.23 -20.96 2.23
N LEU A 565 39.26 -21.58 1.57
CA LEU A 565 38.01 -22.06 2.15
C LEU A 565 38.23 -23.29 3.04
N ALA A 566 37.38 -23.44 4.05
CA ALA A 566 37.27 -24.68 4.81
C ALA A 566 36.40 -25.72 4.06
N ASP A 567 36.44 -26.96 4.51
CA ASP A 567 35.59 -28.03 3.97
C ASP A 567 34.11 -27.64 4.07
N GLY A 568 33.39 -27.63 2.94
CA GLY A 568 31.96 -27.29 2.87
C GLY A 568 31.63 -25.80 2.68
N GLU A 569 32.63 -24.95 2.41
CA GLU A 569 32.44 -23.56 2.02
C GLU A 569 32.64 -23.39 0.50
N GLY A 570 31.94 -22.43 -0.11
CA GLY A 570 32.01 -22.13 -1.54
C GLY A 570 31.68 -23.31 -2.47
N GLU A 571 30.98 -24.33 -1.99
CA GLU A 571 30.57 -25.50 -2.76
C GLU A 571 29.50 -25.12 -3.79
N ILE A 572 29.59 -25.72 -4.97
CA ILE A 572 28.58 -25.65 -6.02
C ILE A 572 27.88 -27.00 -6.10
N THR A 573 26.64 -27.07 -5.62
CA THR A 573 25.80 -28.27 -5.66
C THR A 573 24.66 -28.12 -6.66
N LEU A 574 24.59 -29.00 -7.65
CA LEU A 574 23.48 -29.09 -8.61
C LEU A 574 22.78 -30.44 -8.44
N ILE A 575 21.47 -30.41 -8.18
CA ILE A 575 20.62 -31.60 -8.04
C ILE A 575 19.47 -31.47 -9.03
N GLY A 576 19.56 -32.19 -10.15
CA GLY A 576 18.58 -32.11 -11.23
C GLY A 576 17.85 -33.42 -11.47
N THR A 577 16.52 -33.37 -11.55
CA THR A 577 15.67 -34.49 -11.99
C THR A 577 14.91 -34.10 -13.26
N GLY A 578 15.09 -34.84 -14.34
CA GLY A 578 14.33 -34.61 -15.58
C GLY A 578 12.85 -34.97 -15.40
N GLY A 579 11.97 -34.24 -16.08
CA GLY A 579 10.53 -34.53 -16.09
C GLY A 579 10.20 -35.77 -16.93
N ALA A 580 9.09 -36.42 -16.61
CA ALA A 580 8.56 -37.54 -17.39
C ALA A 580 7.94 -37.05 -18.71
N SER A 581 8.42 -37.55 -19.85
CA SER A 581 7.78 -37.30 -21.15
C SER A 581 7.97 -38.42 -22.17
N ASP A 582 7.17 -38.42 -23.24
CA ASP A 582 7.41 -39.28 -24.41
C ASP A 582 8.46 -38.66 -25.35
N GLY A 583 8.78 -37.37 -25.15
CA GLY A 583 9.84 -36.66 -25.85
C GLY A 583 11.23 -37.07 -25.40
N SER A 584 12.23 -36.53 -26.08
CA SER A 584 13.65 -36.81 -25.85
C SER A 584 14.35 -35.70 -25.07
N ASN A 585 15.59 -35.95 -24.63
CA ASN A 585 16.45 -34.93 -24.02
C ASN A 585 15.94 -34.41 -22.66
N ASN A 586 15.32 -35.27 -21.86
CA ASN A 586 14.88 -34.92 -20.50
C ASN A 586 16.01 -35.21 -19.52
N SER A 587 17.01 -34.33 -19.50
CA SER A 587 18.18 -34.53 -18.63
C SER A 587 17.91 -34.10 -17.20
N GLY A 588 18.50 -34.77 -16.21
CA GLY A 588 18.53 -34.26 -14.84
C GLY A 588 19.21 -32.90 -14.80
N VAL A 589 20.47 -32.87 -15.24
CA VAL A 589 21.25 -31.65 -15.41
C VAL A 589 21.75 -31.56 -16.86
N ALA A 590 21.48 -30.45 -17.53
CA ALA A 590 21.97 -30.14 -18.87
C ALA A 590 22.79 -28.85 -18.87
N ILE A 591 24.03 -28.93 -19.34
CA ILE A 591 24.97 -27.81 -19.46
C ILE A 591 25.41 -27.75 -20.92
N THR A 592 25.05 -26.68 -21.62
CA THR A 592 25.18 -26.62 -23.08
C THR A 592 25.59 -25.25 -23.59
N GLY A 593 26.29 -25.23 -24.71
CA GLY A 593 26.66 -24.01 -25.43
C GLY A 593 28.07 -23.54 -25.11
N ALA A 594 28.69 -22.89 -26.09
CA ALA A 594 30.03 -22.35 -25.95
C ALA A 594 30.01 -21.17 -24.97
N GLY A 595 31.01 -21.10 -24.08
CA GLY A 595 31.08 -20.07 -23.06
C GLY A 595 30.27 -20.37 -21.80
N THR A 596 29.41 -21.40 -21.81
CA THR A 596 28.72 -21.86 -20.60
C THR A 596 29.71 -22.52 -19.66
N MET A 597 29.80 -22.06 -18.41
CA MET A 597 30.82 -22.50 -17.46
C MET A 597 30.25 -22.79 -16.07
N ILE A 598 30.75 -23.85 -15.44
CA ILE A 598 30.69 -24.06 -13.99
C ILE A 598 32.12 -24.00 -13.47
N THR A 599 32.44 -23.05 -12.58
CA THR A 599 33.80 -22.86 -12.09
C THR A 599 33.86 -22.73 -10.57
N SER A 600 34.88 -23.30 -9.97
CA SER A 600 35.19 -23.03 -8.56
C SER A 600 36.69 -22.93 -8.37
N VAL A 601 37.14 -22.16 -7.38
CA VAL A 601 38.55 -22.11 -7.02
C VAL A 601 38.87 -23.23 -6.03
N ASP A 602 38.32 -23.15 -4.81
CA ASP A 602 38.60 -24.11 -3.73
C ASP A 602 37.36 -24.92 -3.28
N GLY A 603 36.14 -24.37 -3.38
CA GLY A 603 34.93 -25.10 -2.97
C GLY A 603 34.50 -26.16 -3.98
N ASP A 604 34.13 -27.35 -3.53
CA ASP A 604 33.86 -28.49 -4.43
C ASP A 604 32.72 -28.22 -5.43
N ILE A 605 32.75 -28.91 -6.57
CA ILE A 605 31.68 -28.91 -7.57
C ILE A 605 31.02 -30.29 -7.54
N ALA A 606 29.80 -30.37 -7.02
CA ALA A 606 29.00 -31.59 -6.95
C ALA A 606 27.77 -31.49 -7.87
N ILE A 607 27.66 -32.38 -8.84
CA ILE A 607 26.53 -32.43 -9.77
C ILE A 607 25.89 -33.81 -9.71
N THR A 608 24.63 -33.85 -9.29
CA THR A 608 23.79 -35.06 -9.30
C THR A 608 22.68 -34.88 -10.32
N GLY A 609 22.54 -35.82 -11.24
CA GLY A 609 21.53 -35.75 -12.29
C GLY A 609 20.80 -37.07 -12.49
N VAL A 610 19.47 -37.04 -12.49
CA VAL A 610 18.60 -38.17 -12.82
C VAL A 610 17.79 -37.83 -14.07
N GLY A 611 17.96 -38.61 -15.14
CA GLY A 611 17.19 -38.42 -16.37
C GLY A 611 15.71 -38.71 -16.20
N GLY A 612 14.89 -38.03 -17.00
CA GLY A 612 13.43 -38.16 -16.94
C GLY A 612 12.94 -39.59 -17.19
N ALA A 613 11.90 -39.98 -16.45
CA ALA A 613 11.22 -41.25 -16.65
C ALA A 613 10.35 -41.17 -17.91
N GLY A 614 10.90 -41.55 -19.06
CA GLY A 614 10.14 -41.48 -20.30
C GLY A 614 9.36 -42.75 -20.66
N SER A 615 8.54 -42.68 -21.71
CA SER A 615 7.77 -43.82 -22.23
C SER A 615 8.62 -44.80 -23.06
N ALA A 616 8.00 -45.84 -23.63
CA ALA A 616 8.68 -46.86 -24.41
C ALA A 616 9.41 -46.33 -25.67
N THR A 617 9.12 -45.09 -26.09
CA THR A 617 9.69 -44.43 -27.28
C THR A 617 10.63 -43.26 -26.96
N SER A 618 10.68 -42.78 -25.72
CA SER A 618 11.51 -41.63 -25.34
C SER A 618 13.00 -42.00 -25.41
N GLY A 619 13.76 -41.38 -26.29
CA GLY A 619 15.22 -41.57 -26.36
C GLY A 619 15.98 -40.39 -25.76
N GLY A 620 17.21 -40.60 -25.28
CA GLY A 620 18.07 -39.48 -24.85
C GLY A 620 17.73 -38.89 -23.49
N ASN A 621 17.37 -39.70 -22.49
CA ASN A 621 17.14 -39.23 -21.13
C ASN A 621 18.43 -39.39 -20.31
N PHE A 622 19.16 -38.30 -20.10
CA PHE A 622 20.49 -38.33 -19.48
C PHE A 622 20.42 -37.98 -18.00
N GLY A 623 21.24 -38.60 -17.15
CA GLY A 623 21.44 -38.09 -15.80
C GLY A 623 22.05 -36.69 -15.87
N ILE A 624 23.27 -36.64 -16.42
CA ILE A 624 24.02 -35.41 -16.65
C ILE A 624 24.42 -35.33 -18.12
N GLN A 625 24.22 -34.17 -18.75
CA GLN A 625 24.62 -33.89 -20.13
C GLN A 625 25.46 -32.62 -20.20
N LEU A 626 26.69 -32.75 -20.70
CA LEU A 626 27.60 -31.65 -21.00
C LEU A 626 27.88 -31.65 -22.52
N THR A 627 27.58 -30.56 -23.22
CA THR A 627 27.69 -30.51 -24.69
C THR A 627 28.03 -29.13 -25.25
N SER A 628 28.38 -29.11 -26.54
CA SER A 628 28.41 -27.93 -27.40
C SER A 628 29.39 -26.85 -26.93
N GLY A 629 30.51 -27.24 -26.33
CA GLY A 629 31.55 -26.31 -25.86
C GLY A 629 31.45 -25.89 -24.40
N ALA A 630 30.50 -26.45 -23.64
CA ALA A 630 30.35 -26.16 -22.22
C ALA A 630 31.49 -26.73 -21.37
N GLN A 631 31.80 -26.07 -20.25
CA GLN A 631 32.97 -26.38 -19.43
C GLN A 631 32.65 -26.49 -17.95
N ILE A 632 33.29 -27.45 -17.26
CA ILE A 632 33.30 -27.56 -15.79
C ILE A 632 34.76 -27.52 -15.34
N LEU A 633 35.14 -26.52 -14.55
CA LEU A 633 36.53 -26.22 -14.24
C LEU A 633 36.77 -26.02 -12.74
N SER A 634 37.74 -26.75 -12.22
CA SER A 634 38.41 -26.39 -10.97
C SER A 634 39.59 -25.49 -11.33
N THR A 635 39.54 -24.26 -10.84
CA THR A 635 40.49 -23.20 -11.19
C THR A 635 41.55 -22.98 -10.12
N GLY A 636 41.42 -23.64 -8.97
CA GLY A 636 42.41 -23.61 -7.90
C GLY A 636 43.77 -24.12 -8.36
N VAL A 637 44.82 -23.48 -7.83
CA VAL A 637 46.22 -23.77 -8.16
C VAL A 637 46.99 -24.40 -7.00
N THR A 638 46.26 -24.85 -5.97
CA THR A 638 46.80 -25.47 -4.76
C THR A 638 46.16 -26.85 -4.55
N PRO A 639 46.69 -27.71 -3.66
CA PRO A 639 46.06 -28.99 -3.34
C PRO A 639 44.63 -28.90 -2.77
N ASN A 640 44.19 -27.71 -2.34
CA ASN A 640 42.82 -27.45 -1.88
C ASN A 640 41.89 -27.02 -3.03
N ALA A 641 42.33 -27.12 -4.29
CA ALA A 641 41.48 -26.78 -5.42
C ALA A 641 40.23 -27.67 -5.45
N ALA A 642 39.12 -27.10 -5.92
CA ALA A 642 37.82 -27.76 -5.96
C ALA A 642 37.86 -29.18 -6.58
N THR A 643 37.35 -30.17 -5.86
CA THR A 643 37.05 -31.50 -6.40
C THR A 643 35.85 -31.40 -7.33
N ILE A 644 35.88 -32.09 -8.46
CA ILE A 644 34.76 -32.15 -9.41
C ILE A 644 34.12 -33.53 -9.32
N THR A 645 32.89 -33.60 -8.82
CA THR A 645 32.11 -34.83 -8.71
C THR A 645 30.85 -34.76 -9.57
N LEU A 646 30.71 -35.70 -10.50
CA LEU A 646 29.49 -35.91 -11.30
C LEU A 646 28.92 -37.28 -10.96
N ASP A 647 27.66 -37.33 -10.54
CA ASP A 647 26.88 -38.56 -10.34
C ASP A 647 25.61 -38.54 -11.21
N GLY A 648 25.65 -39.27 -12.31
CA GLY A 648 24.58 -39.29 -13.29
C GLY A 648 23.87 -40.64 -13.38
N THR A 649 22.54 -40.65 -13.28
CA THR A 649 21.69 -41.80 -13.56
C THR A 649 20.79 -41.53 -14.77
N GLY A 650 20.89 -42.34 -15.82
CA GLY A 650 20.07 -42.22 -17.02
C GLY A 650 18.58 -42.50 -16.73
N GLY A 651 17.69 -41.92 -17.53
CA GLY A 651 16.25 -42.08 -17.33
C GLY A 651 15.75 -43.51 -17.55
N ALA A 652 14.63 -43.87 -16.91
CA ALA A 652 14.05 -45.23 -16.95
C ALA A 652 13.32 -45.58 -18.27
N GLY A 653 13.29 -44.68 -19.25
CA GLY A 653 12.49 -44.82 -20.47
C GLY A 653 12.88 -46.00 -21.37
N GLY A 654 11.92 -46.52 -22.13
CA GLY A 654 12.14 -47.69 -22.98
C GLY A 654 12.79 -47.38 -24.33
N GLY A 655 12.85 -46.10 -24.72
CA GLY A 655 13.62 -45.67 -25.89
C GLY A 655 15.13 -45.70 -25.64
N GLY A 656 15.92 -45.54 -26.69
CA GLY A 656 17.38 -45.69 -26.62
C GLY A 656 18.13 -44.45 -26.10
N SER A 657 19.39 -44.62 -25.70
CA SER A 657 20.30 -43.55 -25.26
C SER A 657 20.00 -42.96 -23.87
N ASN A 658 19.78 -43.81 -22.85
CA ASN A 658 19.61 -43.35 -21.46
C ASN A 658 20.96 -43.39 -20.72
N PHE A 659 21.81 -42.39 -20.94
CA PHE A 659 23.15 -42.39 -20.33
C PHE A 659 23.14 -41.84 -18.92
N GLY A 660 23.96 -42.38 -18.03
CA GLY A 660 24.23 -41.77 -16.73
C GLY A 660 24.85 -40.40 -16.89
N VAL A 661 26.05 -40.36 -17.47
CA VAL A 661 26.77 -39.12 -17.80
C VAL A 661 27.12 -39.09 -19.29
N ARG A 662 26.78 -38.00 -19.97
CA ARG A 662 27.12 -37.75 -21.37
C ARG A 662 27.98 -36.50 -21.51
N ILE A 663 29.16 -36.63 -22.09
CA ILE A 663 30.05 -35.51 -22.43
C ILE A 663 30.36 -35.57 -23.92
N THR A 664 29.94 -34.58 -24.69
CA THR A 664 30.02 -34.67 -26.15
C THR A 664 30.35 -33.33 -26.80
N SER A 665 30.78 -33.39 -28.06
CA SER A 665 31.11 -32.26 -28.91
C SER A 665 32.46 -31.61 -28.59
N SER A 666 33.06 -31.01 -29.61
CA SER A 666 34.37 -30.37 -29.52
C SER A 666 34.31 -29.14 -28.61
N GLY A 667 35.36 -28.92 -27.82
CA GLY A 667 35.45 -27.78 -26.89
C GLY A 667 34.76 -28.03 -25.55
N THR A 668 33.94 -29.07 -25.45
CA THR A 668 33.33 -29.52 -24.20
C THR A 668 34.39 -30.16 -23.31
N GLN A 669 34.55 -29.67 -22.08
CA GLN A 669 35.62 -30.15 -21.20
C GLN A 669 35.27 -30.17 -19.71
N ILE A 670 35.87 -31.12 -19.01
CA ILE A 670 36.02 -31.12 -17.55
C ILE A 670 37.51 -31.03 -17.25
N ALA A 671 37.95 -30.07 -16.44
CA ALA A 671 39.36 -29.92 -16.15
C ALA A 671 39.65 -29.46 -14.71
N SER A 672 40.75 -29.96 -14.16
CA SER A 672 41.29 -29.56 -12.87
C SER A 672 42.81 -29.67 -12.89
N ALA A 673 43.50 -28.80 -12.15
CA ALA A 673 44.93 -28.96 -11.93
C ALA A 673 45.21 -29.88 -10.73
N TYR A 674 44.55 -29.64 -9.60
CA TYR A 674 44.89 -30.27 -8.32
C TYR A 674 43.69 -30.91 -7.59
N GLY A 675 42.46 -30.42 -7.80
CA GLY A 675 41.26 -31.06 -7.26
C GLY A 675 40.88 -32.31 -8.06
N ASP A 676 40.57 -33.42 -7.39
CA ASP A 676 40.29 -34.69 -8.08
C ASP A 676 39.04 -34.57 -8.98
N ILE A 677 38.99 -35.35 -10.07
CA ILE A 677 37.85 -35.45 -10.97
C ILE A 677 37.24 -36.85 -10.81
N LEU A 678 36.02 -36.91 -10.28
CA LEU A 678 35.24 -38.13 -10.11
C LEU A 678 33.97 -38.07 -10.96
N ILE A 679 33.82 -39.02 -11.88
CA ILE A 679 32.61 -39.17 -12.69
C ILE A 679 32.08 -40.57 -12.48
N THR A 680 30.87 -40.64 -11.93
CA THR A 680 30.10 -41.85 -11.75
C THR A 680 28.88 -41.80 -12.67
N GLY A 681 28.64 -42.88 -13.41
CA GLY A 681 27.52 -42.95 -14.34
C GLY A 681 26.82 -44.29 -14.30
N GLN A 682 25.51 -44.28 -14.06
CA GLN A 682 24.64 -45.44 -14.20
C GLN A 682 23.73 -45.26 -15.42
N GLY A 683 23.88 -46.12 -16.42
CA GLY A 683 22.97 -46.16 -17.56
C GLY A 683 21.56 -46.53 -17.11
N GLY A 684 20.55 -45.91 -17.70
CA GLY A 684 19.16 -46.16 -17.39
C GLY A 684 18.52 -47.20 -18.30
N GLY A 685 17.29 -46.92 -18.69
CA GLY A 685 16.53 -47.67 -19.67
C GLY A 685 15.68 -48.80 -19.09
N SER A 686 14.69 -49.23 -19.88
CA SER A 686 13.85 -50.39 -19.58
C SER A 686 13.62 -51.26 -20.82
N GLY A 687 13.21 -52.52 -20.60
CA GLY A 687 12.85 -53.44 -21.69
C GLY A 687 13.97 -53.61 -22.72
N ALA A 688 13.67 -53.37 -24.00
CA ALA A 688 14.59 -53.52 -25.14
C ALA A 688 15.40 -52.25 -25.45
N SER A 689 15.40 -51.25 -24.56
CA SER A 689 16.18 -50.02 -24.73
C SER A 689 17.66 -50.33 -25.02
N ALA A 690 18.20 -49.69 -26.05
CA ALA A 690 19.59 -49.82 -26.48
C ALA A 690 20.42 -48.55 -26.18
N ASN A 691 21.73 -48.67 -26.10
CA ASN A 691 22.66 -47.60 -25.75
C ASN A 691 22.38 -47.04 -24.34
N ASN A 692 22.43 -47.85 -23.30
CA ASN A 692 22.31 -47.35 -21.93
C ASN A 692 23.69 -47.32 -21.29
N HIS A 693 24.49 -46.32 -21.65
CA HIS A 693 25.85 -46.20 -21.15
C HIS A 693 25.88 -45.65 -19.72
N GLY A 694 26.81 -46.13 -18.89
CA GLY A 694 27.11 -45.47 -17.63
C GLY A 694 27.67 -44.07 -17.91
N ILE A 695 28.83 -44.03 -18.56
CA ILE A 695 29.53 -42.82 -18.97
C ILE A 695 29.79 -42.87 -20.47
N ALA A 696 29.46 -41.81 -21.20
CA ALA A 696 29.71 -41.68 -22.64
C ALA A 696 30.45 -40.38 -22.96
N LEU A 697 31.68 -40.51 -23.48
CA LEU A 697 32.48 -39.41 -24.02
C LEU A 697 32.57 -39.53 -25.55
N SER A 698 32.25 -38.46 -26.28
CA SER A 698 32.27 -38.48 -27.75
C SER A 698 32.61 -37.14 -28.40
N ASP A 699 32.89 -37.20 -29.71
CA ASP A 699 32.96 -36.05 -30.61
C ASP A 699 33.91 -34.94 -30.20
N GLY A 700 35.07 -35.28 -29.61
CA GLY A 700 36.07 -34.29 -29.22
C GLY A 700 35.96 -33.77 -27.79
N ALA A 701 35.11 -34.39 -26.97
CA ALA A 701 35.00 -34.12 -25.54
C ALA A 701 36.27 -34.52 -24.77
N ARG A 702 36.61 -33.76 -23.72
CA ARG A 702 37.87 -33.95 -22.97
C ARG A 702 37.68 -33.95 -21.46
N VAL A 703 38.38 -34.84 -20.76
CA VAL A 703 38.53 -34.82 -19.29
C VAL A 703 40.02 -34.70 -18.97
N LEU A 704 40.41 -33.65 -18.24
CA LEU A 704 41.82 -33.25 -18.12
C LEU A 704 42.26 -33.03 -16.68
N SER A 705 43.37 -33.65 -16.32
CA SER A 705 44.20 -33.25 -15.18
C SER A 705 45.45 -32.55 -15.72
N THR A 706 45.62 -31.28 -15.36
CA THR A 706 46.69 -30.41 -15.89
C THR A 706 47.82 -30.16 -14.91
N GLY A 707 47.65 -30.51 -13.63
CA GLY A 707 48.63 -30.29 -12.58
C GLY A 707 49.84 -31.20 -12.68
N THR A 708 50.95 -30.75 -12.09
CA THR A 708 52.19 -31.51 -11.98
C THR A 708 52.51 -31.81 -10.52
N GLY A 709 53.33 -32.83 -10.27
CA GLY A 709 53.73 -33.25 -8.94
C GLY A 709 52.77 -34.23 -8.26
N ALA A 710 53.00 -34.46 -6.96
CA ALA A 710 52.30 -35.49 -6.18
C ALA A 710 50.81 -35.18 -5.94
N ASP A 711 50.45 -33.90 -5.98
CA ASP A 711 49.09 -33.41 -5.73
C ASP A 711 48.31 -33.14 -7.02
N ALA A 712 48.85 -33.54 -8.19
CA ALA A 712 48.14 -33.42 -9.45
C ALA A 712 46.82 -34.21 -9.42
N ALA A 713 45.74 -33.59 -9.93
CA ALA A 713 44.39 -34.14 -9.87
C ALA A 713 44.32 -35.57 -10.41
N LYS A 714 43.70 -36.47 -9.66
CA LYS A 714 43.36 -37.82 -10.14
C LYS A 714 42.08 -37.76 -10.97
N ILE A 715 42.00 -38.61 -11.98
CA ILE A 715 40.77 -38.80 -12.77
C ILE A 715 40.24 -40.20 -12.49
N THR A 716 39.00 -40.28 -12.02
CA THR A 716 38.28 -41.53 -11.82
C THR A 716 36.99 -41.52 -12.62
N LEU A 717 36.84 -42.48 -13.54
CA LEU A 717 35.60 -42.73 -14.27
C LEU A 717 35.05 -44.10 -13.84
N ASP A 718 33.89 -44.12 -13.20
CA ASP A 718 33.19 -45.35 -12.82
C ASP A 718 31.82 -45.42 -13.50
N GLY A 719 31.75 -46.21 -14.56
CA GLY A 719 30.56 -46.34 -15.39
C GLY A 719 29.97 -47.73 -15.29
N THR A 720 28.66 -47.82 -15.02
CA THR A 720 27.87 -49.05 -15.10
C THR A 720 26.79 -48.89 -16.17
N GLY A 721 26.74 -49.80 -17.15
CA GLY A 721 25.72 -49.80 -18.19
C GLY A 721 24.33 -50.13 -17.63
N GLY A 722 23.29 -49.74 -18.37
CA GLY A 722 21.90 -49.99 -17.98
C GLY A 722 21.53 -51.47 -18.00
N ASN A 723 20.67 -51.86 -17.05
CA ASN A 723 20.25 -53.24 -16.87
C ASN A 723 19.07 -53.61 -17.79
N THR A 724 19.25 -53.47 -19.11
CA THR A 724 18.20 -53.67 -20.13
C THR A 724 18.42 -54.94 -20.96
N THR A 725 17.42 -55.35 -21.74
CA THR A 725 17.55 -56.46 -22.71
C THR A 725 18.05 -55.99 -24.08
N GLY A 726 18.12 -54.67 -24.31
CA GLY A 726 18.65 -54.09 -25.54
C GLY A 726 20.18 -54.11 -25.59
N SER A 727 20.76 -53.80 -26.76
CA SER A 727 22.21 -53.86 -27.00
C SER A 727 22.95 -52.57 -26.62
N ASN A 728 24.29 -52.64 -26.55
CA ASN A 728 25.21 -51.53 -26.32
C ASN A 728 25.08 -50.86 -24.94
N ASN A 729 25.07 -51.62 -23.85
CA ASN A 729 25.04 -51.07 -22.49
C ASN A 729 26.45 -51.00 -21.89
N TYR A 730 27.35 -50.22 -22.51
CA TYR A 730 28.72 -50.07 -21.99
C TYR A 730 28.76 -49.35 -20.64
N GLY A 731 29.63 -49.78 -19.74
CA GLY A 731 29.94 -49.02 -18.53
C GLY A 731 30.54 -47.67 -18.86
N VAL A 732 31.67 -47.66 -19.57
CA VAL A 732 32.32 -46.47 -20.10
C VAL A 732 32.51 -46.61 -21.61
N LEU A 733 32.01 -45.64 -22.39
CA LEU A 733 32.19 -45.54 -23.83
C LEU A 733 32.98 -44.27 -24.18
N MET A 734 34.08 -44.42 -24.91
CA MET A 734 34.85 -43.30 -25.47
C MET A 734 35.01 -43.51 -26.99
N VAL A 735 34.47 -42.60 -27.80
CA VAL A 735 34.43 -42.76 -29.27
C VAL A 735 34.67 -41.45 -30.01
N ASN A 736 34.95 -41.56 -31.32
CA ASN A 736 35.18 -40.47 -32.27
C ASN A 736 36.50 -39.69 -32.04
N ALA A 737 36.95 -39.00 -33.09
CA ALA A 737 38.25 -38.33 -33.09
C ALA A 737 38.27 -37.16 -32.08
N GLY A 738 39.39 -37.01 -31.38
CA GLY A 738 39.61 -35.91 -30.42
C GLY A 738 39.06 -36.16 -29.01
N THR A 739 38.33 -37.25 -28.79
CA THR A 739 37.85 -37.64 -27.45
C THR A 739 39.01 -38.12 -26.59
N LEU A 740 39.22 -37.49 -25.42
CA LEU A 740 40.44 -37.67 -24.62
C LEU A 740 40.18 -37.67 -23.11
N VAL A 741 40.89 -38.56 -22.40
CA VAL A 741 41.09 -38.50 -20.95
C VAL A 741 42.60 -38.43 -20.72
N THR A 742 43.09 -37.34 -20.16
CA THR A 742 44.54 -37.09 -20.03
C THR A 742 44.89 -36.54 -18.67
N SER A 743 46.01 -36.98 -18.13
CA SER A 743 46.60 -36.47 -16.91
C SER A 743 48.08 -36.25 -17.14
N VAL A 744 48.64 -35.19 -16.57
CA VAL A 744 50.09 -34.92 -16.63
C VAL A 744 50.81 -35.84 -15.64
N ASP A 745 50.56 -35.68 -14.33
CA ASP A 745 51.20 -36.49 -13.29
C ASP A 745 50.21 -37.29 -12.41
N GLY A 746 48.92 -36.89 -12.38
CA GLY A 746 47.88 -37.56 -11.58
C GLY A 746 47.44 -38.92 -12.15
N ASN A 747 46.91 -39.81 -11.32
CA ASN A 747 46.45 -41.12 -11.76
C ASN A 747 45.16 -41.04 -12.59
N ILE A 748 45.04 -41.91 -13.60
CA ILE A 748 43.77 -42.16 -14.31
C ILE A 748 43.28 -43.56 -13.96
N SER A 749 42.05 -43.65 -13.43
CA SER A 749 41.34 -44.90 -13.18
C SER A 749 40.05 -44.91 -13.99
N ILE A 750 39.84 -45.96 -14.79
CA ILE A 750 38.62 -46.13 -15.58
C ILE A 750 38.06 -47.53 -15.32
N THR A 751 36.90 -47.58 -14.68
CA THR A 751 36.14 -48.80 -14.42
C THR A 751 34.88 -48.76 -15.26
N GLY A 752 34.74 -49.74 -16.16
CA GLY A 752 33.55 -49.90 -16.99
C GLY A 752 32.90 -51.25 -16.76
N THR A 753 31.76 -51.26 -16.09
CA THR A 753 30.92 -52.45 -15.91
C THR A 753 29.84 -52.44 -16.98
N GLY A 754 29.89 -53.37 -17.94
CA GLY A 754 28.81 -53.54 -18.91
C GLY A 754 27.49 -53.91 -18.21
N GLY A 755 26.37 -53.37 -18.71
CA GLY A 755 25.04 -53.75 -18.29
C GLY A 755 24.41 -54.77 -19.24
N GLY A 756 23.21 -55.22 -18.90
CA GLY A 756 22.36 -56.02 -19.78
C GLY A 756 21.91 -57.35 -19.16
N THR A 757 20.73 -57.82 -19.56
CA THR A 757 20.23 -59.16 -19.19
C THR A 757 20.01 -60.01 -20.44
N GLY A 758 20.53 -61.25 -20.44
CA GLY A 758 20.37 -62.19 -21.57
C GLY A 758 21.46 -62.09 -22.63
N THR A 759 21.09 -61.99 -23.92
CA THR A 759 22.02 -62.02 -25.07
C THR A 759 22.78 -60.70 -25.33
N SER A 760 22.62 -59.70 -24.46
CA SER A 760 23.13 -58.33 -24.62
C SER A 760 24.33 -57.97 -23.73
N GLY A 761 24.76 -58.88 -22.84
CA GLY A 761 25.88 -58.67 -21.91
C GLY A 761 27.27 -58.79 -22.51
#